data_AF-A0A172WTE6-F1
#
_entry.id   AF-A0A172WTE6-F1
#
_cell.length_a   1.000
_cell.length_b   1.000
_cell.length_c   1.000
_cell.angle_alpha   90.00
_cell.angle_beta   90.00
_cell.angle_gamma   90.00
#
_symmetry.space_group_name_H-M   'P 1'
#
loop_
_entity.id
_entity.type
_entity.pdbx_description
1 polymer ?
#
loop_
_entity_poly.entity_id
_entity_poly.type
_entity_poly.pdbx_seq_one_letter_code
_entity_poly.pdbx_strand_id
1 'polypeptide(L)'
;MLDLLIVMAFVLYGLGSGLRARGKASQSLDEYFLAGRTIKGWKAGFSMGATQFAADTPLLVTGLVATAGVFALWRLWIYGLAFLMMAFIFAVGWRRAGVLTDAELTCVRYSGKGVTPLRLLKAIYYGTVINCVVLAMVLVAAIRIAEVFLPWHLWLPAGLYEPIVALIANLGIQLGESITGLDPAMMSANNLISILLILAFTAMYSITGGLRAVVQTDVMQFSLAMIGTLLYAWFVVDAAGGLSGLTDRIVELYGSEQASRMLSFAPPADAGEALMPFLVIVGLQWFFQMNADGTGYLAQRSMACPTDRDARIAGLVFTWLQIFLRSLFWMAIAVGLLVLYPFTPGDMAGDGFTAGREALFVQGIEDLLPPGVRGLMLVGLLAALASTVDTHLNWGASYWSNDVYGGVFAPHVLKRKPKDRELVLVARLSNVLILVIAMIIMANLGSIQTAWFISLLFGAGMGSVLVLRWLWERINLYSELTAMAVSLITAPLLLYYLGTDPDREWVRLGIMALMTTSAAILVTFITPATDDATLKHFYSRVRPFGFWRRAARLNGVAGAVSVKALGTRLFAVAVTAVSLFSLLVGVGRLMFPPPDGSSVISWVCIAVGLLLVPVWLRIAMGHEFDSDPEDEPLPDEMATPESSTS
;
A
#
# COMPACT_ATOMS: atom_id res chain seq x y z
N MET A 1 -8.88 24.95 -22.05
CA MET A 1 -8.95 26.04 -21.04
C MET A 1 -9.59 25.57 -19.75
N LEU A 2 -10.77 24.93 -19.77
CA LEU A 2 -11.44 24.42 -18.56
C LEU A 2 -10.56 23.43 -17.77
N ASP A 3 -9.96 22.43 -18.45
CA ASP A 3 -9.08 21.44 -17.81
C ASP A 3 -7.93 22.09 -17.02
N LEU A 4 -7.26 23.08 -17.64
CA LEU A 4 -6.16 23.81 -17.02
C LEU A 4 -6.59 24.62 -15.79
N LEU A 5 -7.79 25.20 -15.81
CA LEU A 5 -8.33 25.93 -14.65
C LEU A 5 -8.55 24.98 -13.46
N ILE A 6 -9.02 23.75 -13.71
CA ILE A 6 -9.21 22.73 -12.67
C ILE A 6 -7.85 22.34 -12.07
N VAL A 7 -6.83 22.12 -12.92
CA VAL A 7 -5.45 21.83 -12.47
C VAL A 7 -4.88 22.98 -11.63
N MET A 8 -5.03 24.22 -12.08
CA MET A 8 -4.54 25.39 -11.35
C MET A 8 -5.26 25.57 -10.01
N ALA A 9 -6.58 25.36 -9.95
CA ALA A 9 -7.33 25.42 -8.70
C ALA A 9 -6.85 24.36 -7.69
N PHE A 10 -6.55 23.15 -8.16
CA PHE A 10 -5.97 22.09 -7.34
C PHE A 10 -4.59 22.47 -6.79
N VAL A 11 -3.71 23.03 -7.63
CA VAL A 11 -2.39 23.50 -7.21
C VAL A 11 -2.50 24.58 -6.12
N LEU A 12 -3.37 25.58 -6.33
CA LEU A 12 -3.60 26.65 -5.35
C LEU A 12 -4.16 26.10 -4.02
N TYR A 13 -5.05 25.12 -4.08
CA TYR A 13 -5.57 24.46 -2.87
C TYR A 13 -4.45 23.74 -2.08
N GLY A 14 -3.60 22.97 -2.77
CA GLY A 14 -2.47 22.27 -2.16
C GLY A 14 -1.52 23.24 -1.44
N LEU A 15 -1.12 24.31 -2.13
CA LEU A 15 -0.28 25.37 -1.56
C LEU A 15 -0.94 26.05 -0.35
N GLY A 16 -2.24 26.37 -0.45
CA GLY A 16 -3.01 26.96 0.64
C GLY A 16 -3.08 26.06 1.87
N SER A 17 -3.22 24.74 1.68
CA SER A 17 -3.23 23.76 2.77
C SER A 17 -1.89 23.72 3.53
N GLY A 18 -0.78 23.62 2.80
CA GLY A 18 0.57 23.60 3.39
C GLY A 18 0.87 24.87 4.20
N LEU A 19 0.55 26.05 3.64
CA LEU A 19 0.77 27.33 4.31
C LEU A 19 -0.05 27.48 5.60
N ARG A 20 -1.31 27.02 5.63
CA ARG A 20 -2.15 27.07 6.83
C ARG A 20 -1.66 26.15 7.95
N ALA A 21 -1.09 24.99 7.61
CA ALA A 21 -0.62 24.01 8.59
C ALA A 21 0.77 24.33 9.15
N ARG A 22 1.56 25.17 8.46
CA ARG A 22 2.96 25.46 8.77
C ARG A 22 3.24 25.82 10.22
N GLY A 23 2.44 26.72 10.80
CA GLY A 23 2.66 27.20 12.17
C GLY A 23 2.55 26.10 13.24
N LYS A 24 1.73 25.07 12.99
CA LYS A 24 1.61 23.90 13.88
C LYS A 24 2.67 22.85 13.59
N ALA A 25 2.91 22.55 12.31
CA ALA A 25 3.86 21.51 11.89
C ALA A 25 5.29 21.80 12.33
N SER A 26 5.69 23.07 12.44
CA SER A 26 7.04 23.46 12.85
C SER A 26 7.30 23.39 14.37
N GLN A 27 6.32 22.99 15.19
CA GLN A 27 6.45 23.02 16.65
C GLN A 27 7.28 21.87 17.22
N SER A 28 7.17 20.67 16.66
CA SER A 28 7.90 19.47 17.12
C SER A 28 7.89 18.38 16.04
N LEU A 29 8.72 17.33 16.22
CA LEU A 29 8.68 16.16 15.35
C LEU A 29 7.36 15.38 15.44
N ASP A 30 6.71 15.34 16.61
CA ASP A 30 5.39 14.71 16.77
C ASP A 30 4.30 15.50 16.03
N GLU A 31 4.36 16.83 16.04
CA GLU A 31 3.48 17.67 15.22
C GLU A 31 3.76 17.51 13.71
N TYR A 32 5.02 17.40 13.32
CA TYR A 32 5.41 17.24 11.92
C TYR A 32 5.02 15.86 11.36
N PHE A 33 5.37 14.77 12.07
CA PHE A 33 5.22 13.40 11.56
C PHE A 33 3.93 12.70 12.01
N LEU A 34 3.30 13.11 13.12
CA LEU A 34 2.08 12.49 13.66
C LEU A 34 0.92 13.49 13.85
N ALA A 35 1.08 14.75 13.42
CA ALA A 35 0.05 15.78 13.53
C ALA A 35 -0.51 15.95 14.96
N GLY A 36 0.34 15.81 15.97
CA GLY A 36 -0.05 15.89 17.39
C GLY A 36 -1.04 14.81 17.81
N ARG A 37 -1.15 13.72 17.04
CA ARG A 37 -2.10 12.61 17.24
C ARG A 37 -3.57 13.04 17.28
N THR A 38 -3.92 14.02 16.44
CA THR A 38 -5.26 14.64 16.41
C THR A 38 -6.13 14.21 15.23
N ILE A 39 -5.66 13.30 14.37
CA ILE A 39 -6.33 12.94 13.12
C ILE A 39 -7.50 11.99 13.39
N LYS A 40 -8.71 12.40 13.01
CA LYS A 40 -9.91 11.54 13.13
C LYS A 40 -9.80 10.31 12.23
N GLY A 41 -10.32 9.18 12.71
CA GLY A 41 -10.17 7.88 12.05
C GLY A 41 -10.59 7.88 10.58
N TRP A 42 -11.74 8.46 10.26
CA TRP A 42 -12.20 8.52 8.86
C TRP A 42 -11.25 9.33 7.95
N LYS A 43 -10.64 10.41 8.44
CA LYS A 43 -9.65 11.19 7.66
C LYS A 43 -8.38 10.40 7.44
N ALA A 44 -7.90 9.71 8.48
CA ALA A 44 -6.76 8.81 8.37
C ALA A 44 -7.04 7.69 7.36
N GLY A 45 -8.25 7.09 7.37
CA GLY A 45 -8.64 6.05 6.41
C GLY A 45 -8.71 6.54 4.96
N PHE A 46 -9.28 7.73 4.71
CA PHE A 46 -9.23 8.36 3.39
C PHE A 46 -7.80 8.65 2.94
N SER A 47 -6.95 9.09 3.87
CA SER A 47 -5.55 9.38 3.60
C SER A 47 -4.72 8.12 3.32
N MET A 48 -5.00 7.00 3.99
CA MET A 48 -4.46 5.68 3.60
C MET A 48 -4.94 5.28 2.20
N GLY A 49 -6.23 5.52 1.90
CA GLY A 49 -6.83 5.26 0.58
C GLY A 49 -6.19 6.08 -0.54
N ALA A 50 -5.91 7.36 -0.29
CA ALA A 50 -5.24 8.27 -1.21
C ALA A 50 -3.86 7.76 -1.63
N THR A 51 -3.04 7.35 -0.65
CA THR A 51 -1.71 6.80 -0.91
C THR A 51 -1.78 5.50 -1.71
N GLN A 52 -2.75 4.63 -1.42
CA GLN A 52 -2.87 3.34 -2.11
C GLN A 52 -3.62 3.46 -3.44
N PHE A 53 -4.33 4.56 -3.68
CA PHE A 53 -4.81 4.99 -5.00
C PHE A 53 -3.64 5.62 -5.75
N ALA A 54 -2.54 4.89 -5.89
CA ALA A 54 -1.39 5.36 -6.64
C ALA A 54 -1.70 5.30 -8.14
N ALA A 55 -1.07 6.19 -8.92
CA ALA A 55 -1.37 6.38 -10.34
C ALA A 55 -1.02 5.16 -11.21
N ASP A 56 -0.19 4.24 -10.71
CA ASP A 56 0.23 2.99 -11.35
C ASP A 56 -0.80 1.87 -11.24
N THR A 57 -1.54 1.82 -10.13
CA THR A 57 -2.42 0.70 -9.83
C THR A 57 -3.63 0.58 -10.79
N PRO A 58 -4.29 1.66 -11.26
CA PRO A 58 -5.33 1.50 -12.28
C PRO A 58 -4.80 0.94 -13.62
N LEU A 59 -3.57 1.32 -14.01
CA LEU A 59 -2.90 0.79 -15.19
C LEU A 59 -2.59 -0.71 -15.00
N LEU A 60 -2.10 -1.09 -13.81
CA LEU A 60 -1.92 -2.49 -13.45
C LEU A 60 -3.24 -3.27 -13.55
N VAL A 61 -4.37 -2.69 -13.14
CA VAL A 61 -5.68 -3.35 -13.23
C VAL A 61 -6.10 -3.61 -14.68
N THR A 62 -5.90 -2.66 -15.60
CA THR A 62 -6.20 -2.90 -17.02
C THR A 62 -5.28 -3.97 -17.61
N GLY A 63 -3.99 -3.97 -17.25
CA GLY A 63 -3.04 -5.01 -17.63
C GLY A 63 -3.42 -6.41 -17.13
N LEU A 64 -3.79 -6.54 -15.84
CA LEU A 64 -4.20 -7.80 -15.24
C LEU A 64 -5.49 -8.35 -15.85
N VAL A 65 -6.49 -7.50 -16.06
CA VAL A 65 -7.77 -7.92 -16.66
C VAL A 65 -7.59 -8.33 -18.12
N ALA A 66 -6.72 -7.67 -18.88
CA ALA A 66 -6.44 -8.05 -20.25
C ALA A 66 -5.64 -9.36 -20.38
N THR A 67 -4.69 -9.59 -19.47
CA THR A 67 -3.80 -10.77 -19.54
C THR A 67 -4.41 -12.02 -18.91
N ALA A 68 -5.21 -11.87 -17.86
CA ALA A 68 -5.73 -12.99 -17.08
C ALA A 68 -7.22 -12.88 -16.71
N GLY A 69 -7.91 -11.77 -17.01
CA GLY A 69 -9.33 -11.59 -16.66
C GLY A 69 -9.58 -11.08 -15.25
N VAL A 70 -10.86 -10.95 -14.89
CA VAL A 70 -11.32 -10.36 -13.62
C VAL A 70 -10.83 -11.13 -12.40
N PHE A 71 -10.69 -12.46 -12.47
CA PHE A 71 -10.21 -13.24 -11.33
C PHE A 71 -8.79 -12.84 -10.89
N ALA A 72 -7.96 -12.31 -11.80
CA ALA A 72 -6.62 -11.83 -11.48
C ALA A 72 -6.64 -10.65 -10.49
N LEU A 73 -7.75 -9.93 -10.37
CA LEU A 73 -7.93 -8.85 -9.40
C LEU A 73 -7.93 -9.34 -7.95
N TRP A 74 -8.09 -10.64 -7.69
CA TRP A 74 -7.85 -11.21 -6.36
C TRP A 74 -6.43 -10.95 -5.83
N ARG A 75 -5.46 -10.77 -6.74
CA ARG A 75 -4.09 -10.33 -6.40
C ARG A 75 -4.05 -8.97 -5.73
N LEU A 76 -5.09 -8.15 -5.90
CA LEU A 76 -5.26 -6.85 -5.21
C LEU A 76 -6.30 -6.95 -4.10
N TRP A 77 -7.40 -7.67 -4.31
CA TRP A 77 -8.50 -7.76 -3.35
C TRP A 77 -8.11 -8.50 -2.08
N ILE A 78 -7.23 -9.51 -2.17
CA ILE A 78 -6.88 -10.32 -1.00
C ILE A 78 -6.20 -9.52 0.11
N TYR A 79 -5.53 -8.41 -0.22
CA TYR A 79 -4.98 -7.49 0.77
C TYR A 79 -6.03 -6.89 1.69
N GLY A 80 -7.32 -6.95 1.34
CA GLY A 80 -8.42 -6.65 2.24
C GLY A 80 -8.33 -7.41 3.57
N LEU A 81 -7.83 -8.65 3.58
CA LEU A 81 -7.58 -9.39 4.83
C LEU A 81 -6.50 -8.72 5.68
N ALA A 82 -5.38 -8.33 5.08
CA ALA A 82 -4.32 -7.61 5.79
C ALA A 82 -4.80 -6.26 6.32
N PHE A 83 -5.62 -5.54 5.56
CA PHE A 83 -6.18 -4.25 5.97
C PHE A 83 -7.19 -4.39 7.11
N LEU A 84 -7.98 -5.46 7.12
CA LEU A 84 -8.87 -5.79 8.24
C LEU A 84 -8.09 -6.25 9.48
N MET A 85 -7.02 -7.03 9.31
CA MET A 85 -6.09 -7.38 10.39
C MET A 85 -5.47 -6.12 10.98
N MET A 86 -5.03 -5.18 10.13
CA MET A 86 -4.57 -3.87 10.57
C MET A 86 -5.67 -3.14 11.34
N ALA A 87 -6.88 -3.04 10.81
CA ALA A 87 -8.00 -2.33 11.44
C ALA A 87 -8.32 -2.88 12.85
N PHE A 88 -8.50 -4.19 12.97
CA PHE A 88 -8.99 -4.80 14.20
C PHE A 88 -7.88 -5.13 15.19
N ILE A 89 -6.68 -5.50 14.74
CA ILE A 89 -5.62 -6.06 15.60
C ILE A 89 -4.44 -5.09 15.73
N PHE A 90 -3.82 -4.64 14.64
CA PHE A 90 -2.51 -3.98 14.71
C PHE A 90 -2.58 -2.46 14.89
N ALA A 91 -3.61 -1.78 14.39
CA ALA A 91 -3.73 -0.31 14.45
C ALA A 91 -3.69 0.22 15.89
N VAL A 92 -4.32 -0.52 16.82
CA VAL A 92 -4.30 -0.23 18.26
C VAL A 92 -2.89 -0.36 18.82
N GLY A 93 -2.19 -1.45 18.49
CA GLY A 93 -0.82 -1.69 18.91
C GLY A 93 0.14 -0.60 18.44
N TRP A 94 0.02 -0.21 17.17
CA TRP A 94 0.77 0.90 16.58
C TRP A 94 0.54 2.21 17.34
N ARG A 95 -0.74 2.58 17.55
CA ARG A 95 -1.09 3.80 18.29
C ARG A 95 -0.50 3.81 19.70
N ARG A 96 -0.70 2.72 20.45
CA ARG A 96 -0.28 2.57 21.86
C ARG A 96 1.25 2.48 22.02
N ALA A 97 1.98 2.02 21.00
CA ALA A 97 3.45 1.89 21.05
C ALA A 97 4.16 3.23 21.35
N GLY A 98 3.59 4.35 20.92
CA GLY A 98 4.14 5.67 21.22
C GLY A 98 5.44 5.98 20.47
N VAL A 99 5.70 5.28 19.36
CA VAL A 99 6.88 5.47 18.50
C VAL A 99 6.58 6.41 17.34
N LEU A 100 7.62 6.92 16.67
CA LEU A 100 7.49 7.66 15.41
C LEU A 100 7.58 6.76 14.18
N THR A 101 8.41 5.70 14.24
CA THR A 101 8.66 4.80 13.11
C THR A 101 8.63 3.33 13.52
N ASP A 102 8.46 2.45 12.53
CA ASP A 102 8.60 1.00 12.73
C ASP A 102 10.02 0.58 13.16
N ALA A 103 11.04 1.29 12.70
CA ALA A 103 12.40 0.98 13.11
C ALA A 103 12.58 1.30 14.60
N GLU A 104 11.98 2.37 15.11
CA GLU A 104 11.97 2.71 16.53
C GLU A 104 11.23 1.68 17.40
N LEU A 105 10.19 1.01 16.86
CA LEU A 105 9.48 -0.06 17.56
C LEU A 105 10.43 -1.16 18.04
N THR A 106 11.50 -1.45 17.30
CA THR A 106 12.50 -2.46 17.70
C THR A 106 13.16 -2.14 19.05
N CYS A 107 13.34 -0.86 19.38
CA CYS A 107 13.89 -0.43 20.67
C CYS A 107 12.93 -0.60 21.84
N VAL A 108 11.62 -0.63 21.56
CA VAL A 108 10.59 -0.80 22.60
C VAL A 108 10.21 -2.27 22.74
N ARG A 109 10.30 -3.04 21.64
CA ARG A 109 9.85 -4.44 21.57
C ARG A 109 10.94 -5.46 21.92
N TYR A 110 12.22 -5.17 21.67
CA TYR A 110 13.32 -6.12 21.84
C TYR A 110 14.40 -5.62 22.80
N SER A 111 15.25 -6.54 23.29
CA SER A 111 16.40 -6.26 24.17
C SER A 111 17.68 -6.85 23.59
N GLY A 112 18.84 -6.35 24.03
CA GLY A 112 20.16 -6.86 23.66
C GLY A 112 20.97 -5.97 22.71
N LYS A 113 22.23 -6.34 22.49
CA LYS A 113 23.21 -5.52 21.74
C LYS A 113 22.85 -5.35 20.25
N GLY A 114 22.03 -6.24 19.69
CA GLY A 114 21.62 -6.24 18.29
C GLY A 114 20.48 -5.27 17.96
N VAL A 115 19.86 -4.62 18.96
CA VAL A 115 18.71 -3.72 18.75
C VAL A 115 19.09 -2.49 17.91
N THR A 116 20.19 -1.80 18.24
CA THR A 116 20.63 -0.62 17.51
C THR A 116 21.02 -0.94 16.05
N PRO A 117 21.81 -2.00 15.77
CA PRO A 117 22.05 -2.45 14.39
C PRO A 117 20.77 -2.83 13.63
N LEU A 118 19.82 -3.53 14.26
CA LEU A 118 18.55 -3.89 13.62
C LEU A 118 17.73 -2.63 13.28
N ARG A 119 17.65 -1.66 14.20
CA ARG A 119 17.00 -0.37 13.95
C ARG A 119 17.60 0.33 12.73
N LEU A 120 18.94 0.39 12.63
CA LEU A 120 19.64 0.98 11.49
C LEU A 120 19.33 0.21 10.18
N LEU A 121 19.44 -1.12 10.21
CA LEU A 121 19.20 -1.96 9.05
C LEU A 121 17.77 -1.80 8.53
N LYS A 122 16.77 -1.83 9.42
CA LYS A 122 15.37 -1.60 9.05
C LYS A 122 15.16 -0.20 8.49
N ALA A 123 15.77 0.82 9.09
CA ALA A 123 15.65 2.18 8.61
C ALA A 123 16.22 2.36 7.19
N ILE A 124 17.36 1.75 6.88
CA ILE A 124 17.93 1.77 5.53
C ILE A 124 17.09 0.94 4.57
N TYR A 125 16.68 -0.26 4.98
CA TYR A 125 15.91 -1.18 4.14
C TYR A 125 14.54 -0.61 3.76
N TYR A 126 13.74 -0.18 4.74
CA TYR A 126 12.42 0.39 4.49
C TYR A 126 12.51 1.82 3.96
N GLY A 127 13.34 2.67 4.59
CA GLY A 127 13.43 4.09 4.23
C GLY A 127 14.09 4.35 2.88
N THR A 128 14.89 3.41 2.37
CA THR A 128 15.62 3.55 1.10
C THR A 128 15.29 2.45 0.11
N VAL A 129 15.64 1.19 0.38
CA VAL A 129 15.55 0.11 -0.64
C VAL A 129 14.11 -0.08 -1.13
N ILE A 130 13.21 -0.40 -0.20
CA ILE A 130 11.78 -0.58 -0.53
C ILE A 130 11.18 0.71 -1.07
N ASN A 131 11.48 1.83 -0.41
CA ASN A 131 10.93 3.12 -0.77
C ASN A 131 11.25 3.51 -2.21
N CYS A 132 12.50 3.34 -2.64
CA CYS A 132 12.95 3.64 -3.99
C CYS A 132 12.30 2.73 -5.03
N VAL A 133 12.09 1.43 -4.73
CA VAL A 133 11.43 0.50 -5.66
C VAL A 133 9.97 0.89 -5.86
N VAL A 134 9.23 1.19 -4.78
CA VAL A 134 7.83 1.62 -4.90
C VAL A 134 7.74 2.96 -5.61
N LEU A 135 8.60 3.92 -5.24
CA LEU A 135 8.63 5.24 -5.89
C LEU A 135 9.00 5.13 -7.38
N ALA A 136 9.88 4.20 -7.77
CA ALA A 136 10.21 3.97 -9.17
C ALA A 136 9.00 3.54 -10.00
N MET A 137 8.18 2.59 -9.49
CA MET A 137 6.94 2.16 -10.16
C MET A 137 5.95 3.32 -10.34
N VAL A 138 5.82 4.14 -9.30
CA VAL A 138 4.95 5.33 -9.31
C VAL A 138 5.45 6.36 -10.33
N LEU A 139 6.76 6.54 -10.45
CA LEU A 139 7.35 7.43 -11.46
C LEU A 139 7.19 6.87 -12.88
N VAL A 140 7.19 5.54 -13.10
CA VAL A 140 6.83 4.93 -14.40
C VAL A 140 5.40 5.34 -14.79
N ALA A 141 4.44 5.22 -13.88
CA ALA A 141 3.07 5.65 -14.16
C ALA A 141 2.98 7.17 -14.41
N ALA A 142 3.75 7.96 -13.66
CA ALA A 142 3.81 9.41 -13.84
C ALA A 142 4.23 9.80 -15.26
N ILE A 143 5.27 9.16 -15.81
CA ILE A 143 5.75 9.48 -17.16
C ILE A 143 4.75 9.06 -18.23
N ARG A 144 4.04 7.93 -18.05
CA ARG A 144 2.98 7.50 -18.98
C ARG A 144 1.83 8.52 -19.05
N ILE A 145 1.46 9.09 -17.91
CA ILE A 145 0.43 10.15 -17.83
C ILE A 145 0.98 11.45 -18.43
N ALA A 146 2.21 11.83 -18.08
CA ALA A 146 2.83 13.06 -18.53
C ALA A 146 3.03 13.10 -20.05
N GLU A 147 3.41 11.99 -20.68
CA GLU A 147 3.65 11.95 -22.12
C GLU A 147 2.40 12.30 -22.93
N VAL A 148 1.23 11.84 -22.49
CA VAL A 148 -0.06 12.12 -23.15
C VAL A 148 -0.56 13.53 -22.82
N PHE A 149 -0.49 13.94 -21.55
CA PHE A 149 -1.23 15.12 -21.09
C PHE A 149 -0.37 16.36 -20.84
N LEU A 150 0.95 16.22 -20.77
CA LEU A 150 1.91 17.30 -20.56
C LEU A 150 2.94 17.36 -21.70
N PRO A 151 2.52 17.63 -22.95
CA PRO A 151 3.42 17.72 -24.10
C PRO A 151 4.25 19.02 -24.05
N TRP A 152 5.26 19.07 -23.18
CA TRP A 152 6.09 20.26 -22.96
C TRP A 152 6.78 20.76 -24.23
N HIS A 153 7.15 19.85 -25.12
CA HIS A 153 7.68 20.17 -26.45
C HIS A 153 6.74 21.05 -27.31
N LEU A 154 5.42 20.99 -27.08
CA LEU A 154 4.43 21.84 -27.76
C LEU A 154 4.17 23.14 -26.98
N TRP A 155 4.33 23.13 -25.66
CA TRP A 155 3.97 24.25 -24.79
C TRP A 155 5.12 25.22 -24.53
N LEU A 156 6.36 24.72 -24.49
CA LEU A 156 7.54 25.53 -24.19
C LEU A 156 8.15 26.11 -25.46
N PRO A 157 8.61 27.37 -25.44
CA PRO A 157 9.38 27.95 -26.54
C PRO A 157 10.66 27.15 -26.82
N ALA A 158 11.01 27.01 -28.10
CA ALA A 158 12.19 26.25 -28.55
C ALA A 158 13.48 26.66 -27.81
N GLY A 159 13.70 27.95 -27.59
CA GLY A 159 14.88 28.45 -26.87
C GLY A 159 15.00 28.01 -25.40
N LEU A 160 13.90 27.56 -24.77
CA LEU A 160 13.91 26.97 -23.43
C LEU A 160 13.94 25.44 -23.48
N TYR A 161 13.33 24.84 -24.49
CA TYR A 161 13.15 23.40 -24.59
C TYR A 161 14.34 22.68 -25.24
N GLU A 162 14.87 23.18 -26.36
CA GLU A 162 15.98 22.56 -27.09
C GLU A 162 17.26 22.39 -26.25
N PRO A 163 17.66 23.33 -25.37
CA PRO A 163 18.81 23.11 -24.48
C PRO A 163 18.62 21.93 -23.54
N ILE A 164 17.39 21.67 -23.09
CA ILE A 164 17.06 20.54 -22.21
C ILE A 164 17.17 19.23 -22.98
N VAL A 165 16.62 19.18 -24.21
CA VAL A 165 16.72 18.02 -25.10
C VAL A 165 18.19 17.72 -25.43
N ALA A 166 18.97 18.74 -25.77
CA ALA A 166 20.40 18.60 -26.07
C ALA A 166 21.19 18.08 -24.86
N LEU A 167 20.90 18.58 -23.65
CA LEU A 167 21.52 18.09 -22.42
C LEU A 167 21.21 16.61 -22.20
N ILE A 168 19.95 16.21 -22.36
CA ILE A 168 19.52 14.82 -22.16
C ILE A 168 20.14 13.89 -23.19
N ALA A 169 20.18 14.30 -24.46
CA ALA A 169 20.83 13.56 -25.54
C ALA A 169 22.33 13.39 -25.26
N ASN A 170 23.02 14.45 -24.82
CA ASN A 170 24.46 14.42 -24.51
C ASN A 170 24.78 13.54 -23.30
N LEU A 171 23.88 13.46 -22.32
CA LEU A 171 24.04 12.62 -21.14
C LEU A 171 23.59 11.17 -21.38
N GLY A 172 22.97 10.87 -22.53
CA GLY A 172 22.41 9.55 -22.83
C GLY A 172 21.31 9.12 -21.85
N ILE A 173 20.60 10.09 -21.24
CA ILE A 173 19.56 9.79 -20.25
C ILE A 173 18.28 9.38 -20.98
N GLN A 174 17.82 8.15 -20.72
CA GLN A 174 16.54 7.67 -21.20
C GLN A 174 15.59 7.45 -20.01
N LEU A 175 14.52 8.25 -19.92
CA LEU A 175 13.53 8.17 -18.84
C LEU A 175 12.27 7.45 -19.33
N GLY A 176 12.39 6.14 -19.50
CA GLY A 176 11.31 5.24 -19.91
C GLY A 176 11.30 4.95 -21.41
N GLU A 177 10.16 4.45 -21.87
CA GLU A 177 9.89 4.13 -23.28
C GLU A 177 8.69 4.94 -23.76
N SER A 178 8.68 5.32 -25.04
CA SER A 178 7.65 6.18 -25.61
C SER A 178 6.39 5.38 -25.94
N ILE A 179 5.22 5.83 -25.50
CA ILE A 179 3.91 5.28 -25.93
C ILE A 179 3.31 6.01 -27.12
N THR A 180 3.70 7.27 -27.33
CA THR A 180 3.18 8.13 -28.41
C THR A 180 4.07 8.11 -29.65
N GLY A 181 5.21 7.42 -29.60
CA GLY A 181 6.18 7.36 -30.70
C GLY A 181 7.11 8.58 -30.80
N LEU A 182 7.12 9.45 -29.79
CA LEU A 182 8.10 10.54 -29.66
C LEU A 182 9.53 10.02 -29.64
N ASP A 183 10.46 10.82 -30.19
CA ASP A 183 11.90 10.59 -30.11
C ASP A 183 12.36 10.42 -28.64
N PRO A 184 13.28 9.47 -28.33
CA PRO A 184 13.70 9.19 -26.96
C PRO A 184 14.22 10.39 -26.17
N ALA A 185 14.94 11.31 -26.81
CA ALA A 185 15.49 12.49 -26.13
C ALA A 185 14.40 13.51 -25.81
N MET A 186 13.47 13.72 -26.74
CA MET A 186 12.32 14.61 -26.56
C MET A 186 11.34 14.07 -25.50
N MET A 187 11.03 12.78 -25.56
CA MET A 187 10.22 12.11 -24.54
C MET A 187 10.88 12.23 -23.15
N SER A 188 12.17 11.93 -23.05
CA SER A 188 12.90 12.03 -21.78
C SER A 188 12.93 13.46 -21.24
N ALA A 189 12.99 14.48 -22.11
CA ALA A 189 12.87 15.88 -21.71
C ALA A 189 11.48 16.22 -21.15
N ASN A 190 10.41 15.79 -21.81
CA ASN A 190 9.04 15.97 -21.29
C ASN A 190 8.86 15.29 -19.93
N ASN A 191 9.35 14.06 -19.81
CA ASN A 191 9.26 13.26 -18.60
C ASN A 191 10.03 13.91 -17.44
N LEU A 192 11.25 14.38 -17.69
CA LEU A 192 12.06 15.06 -16.68
C LEU A 192 11.39 16.33 -16.17
N ILE A 193 10.88 17.18 -17.06
CA ILE A 193 10.18 18.43 -16.69
C ILE A 193 8.95 18.10 -15.83
N SER A 194 8.16 17.10 -16.24
CA SER A 194 6.95 16.69 -15.52
C SER A 194 7.27 16.18 -14.11
N ILE A 195 8.25 15.27 -14.00
CA ILE A 195 8.69 14.73 -12.71
C ILE A 195 9.15 15.87 -11.79
N LEU A 196 10.02 16.78 -12.28
CA LEU A 196 10.53 17.90 -11.49
C LEU A 196 9.43 18.85 -11.03
N LEU A 197 8.43 19.13 -11.86
CA LEU A 197 7.30 20.00 -11.50
C LEU A 197 6.38 19.34 -10.46
N ILE A 198 6.05 18.06 -10.64
CA ILE A 198 5.24 17.30 -9.68
C ILE A 198 5.96 17.23 -8.33
N LEU A 199 7.27 16.99 -8.33
CA LEU A 199 8.08 16.96 -7.11
C LEU A 199 8.16 18.33 -6.44
N ALA A 200 8.39 19.39 -7.21
CA ALA A 200 8.42 20.75 -6.69
C ALA A 200 7.08 21.10 -6.04
N PHE A 201 5.96 20.84 -6.73
CA PHE A 201 4.63 21.05 -6.21
C PHE A 201 4.39 20.25 -4.92
N THR A 202 4.73 18.97 -4.92
CA THR A 202 4.57 18.08 -3.77
C THR A 202 5.39 18.54 -2.57
N ALA A 203 6.66 18.87 -2.79
CA ALA A 203 7.57 19.37 -1.77
C ALA A 203 7.06 20.68 -1.14
N MET A 204 6.42 21.57 -1.91
CA MET A 204 5.97 22.87 -1.41
C MET A 204 4.92 22.75 -0.29
N TYR A 205 3.90 21.89 -0.43
CA TYR A 205 2.87 21.75 0.60
C TYR A 205 3.24 20.76 1.70
N SER A 206 3.98 19.71 1.35
CA SER A 206 4.41 18.67 2.28
C SER A 206 5.42 19.15 3.31
N ILE A 207 6.53 19.75 2.85
CA ILE A 207 7.62 20.21 3.72
C ILE A 207 7.14 21.31 4.66
N THR A 208 6.17 22.11 4.22
CA THR A 208 5.65 23.21 5.03
C THR A 208 4.63 22.75 6.06
N GLY A 209 3.74 21.82 5.71
CA GLY A 209 2.57 21.50 6.54
C GLY A 209 2.61 20.19 7.32
N GLY A 210 3.62 19.32 7.09
CA GLY A 210 3.75 18.01 7.75
C GLY A 210 2.53 17.11 7.52
N LEU A 211 2.42 16.01 8.29
CA LEU A 211 1.35 15.00 8.13
C LEU A 211 -0.05 15.62 8.18
N ARG A 212 -0.25 16.72 8.92
CA ARG A 212 -1.54 17.40 9.00
C ARG A 212 -1.99 17.97 7.65
N ALA A 213 -1.09 18.61 6.91
CA ALA A 213 -1.40 19.09 5.56
C ALA A 213 -1.59 17.91 4.61
N VAL A 214 -0.72 16.90 4.69
CA VAL A 214 -0.79 15.68 3.86
C VAL A 214 -2.17 15.03 3.96
N VAL A 215 -2.67 14.78 5.17
CA VAL A 215 -3.99 14.15 5.35
C VAL A 215 -5.13 15.05 4.84
N GLN A 216 -5.01 16.37 4.94
CA GLN A 216 -6.02 17.29 4.42
C GLN A 216 -6.03 17.34 2.88
N THR A 217 -4.86 17.31 2.26
CA THR A 217 -4.75 17.23 0.81
C THR A 217 -5.22 15.87 0.31
N ASP A 218 -4.81 14.78 0.95
CA ASP A 218 -5.17 13.41 0.60
C ASP A 218 -6.69 13.19 0.55
N VAL A 219 -7.44 13.68 1.55
CA VAL A 219 -8.91 13.54 1.59
C VAL A 219 -9.54 14.18 0.35
N MET A 220 -9.08 15.37 -0.02
CA MET A 220 -9.58 16.08 -1.21
C MET A 220 -9.14 15.35 -2.50
N GLN A 221 -7.85 15.01 -2.58
CA GLN A 221 -7.22 14.33 -3.71
C GLN A 221 -7.91 13.01 -4.03
N PHE A 222 -8.11 12.16 -3.02
CA PHE A 222 -8.80 10.88 -3.18
C PHE A 222 -10.28 11.07 -3.57
N SER A 223 -10.97 12.07 -3.00
CA SER A 223 -12.36 12.34 -3.38
C SER A 223 -12.48 12.74 -4.85
N LEU A 224 -11.60 13.64 -5.32
CA LEU A 224 -11.55 14.06 -6.73
C LEU A 224 -11.19 12.89 -7.65
N ALA A 225 -10.19 12.09 -7.27
CA ALA A 225 -9.76 10.93 -8.04
C ALA A 225 -10.87 9.87 -8.14
N MET A 226 -11.60 9.61 -7.06
CA MET A 226 -12.72 8.66 -7.06
C MET A 226 -13.90 9.15 -7.90
N ILE A 227 -14.22 10.44 -7.86
CA ILE A 227 -15.26 11.02 -8.73
C ILE A 227 -14.83 10.95 -10.19
N GLY A 228 -13.59 11.35 -10.51
CA GLY A 228 -13.05 11.26 -11.88
C GLY A 228 -13.07 9.82 -12.41
N THR A 229 -12.70 8.86 -11.56
CA THR A 229 -12.71 7.44 -11.91
C THR A 229 -14.13 6.89 -12.10
N LEU A 230 -15.08 7.30 -11.27
CA LEU A 230 -16.50 6.93 -11.45
C LEU A 230 -17.05 7.46 -12.77
N LEU A 231 -16.77 8.72 -13.10
CA LEU A 231 -17.17 9.31 -14.38
C LEU A 231 -16.50 8.57 -15.54
N TYR A 232 -15.21 8.25 -15.42
CA TYR A 232 -14.50 7.49 -16.45
C TYR A 232 -15.08 6.09 -16.66
N ALA A 233 -15.37 5.37 -15.58
CA ALA A 233 -16.09 4.10 -15.65
C ALA A 233 -17.44 4.24 -16.38
N TRP A 234 -18.19 5.31 -16.10
CA TRP A 234 -19.46 5.58 -16.78
C TRP A 234 -19.30 5.80 -18.29
N PHE A 235 -18.38 6.69 -18.71
CA PHE A 235 -18.12 6.96 -20.13
C PHE A 235 -17.60 5.72 -20.88
N VAL A 236 -16.71 4.93 -20.27
CA VAL A 236 -16.19 3.70 -20.86
C VAL A 236 -17.31 2.67 -21.06
N VAL A 237 -18.16 2.47 -20.04
CA VAL A 237 -19.28 1.53 -20.13
C VAL A 237 -20.31 1.99 -21.16
N ASP A 238 -20.61 3.30 -21.22
CA ASP A 238 -21.52 3.87 -22.21
C ASP A 238 -21.00 3.67 -23.65
N ALA A 239 -19.72 4.00 -23.90
CA ALA A 239 -19.07 3.79 -25.19
C ALA A 239 -18.99 2.30 -25.59
N ALA A 240 -18.86 1.40 -24.61
CA ALA A 240 -18.88 -0.05 -24.84
C ALA A 240 -20.29 -0.62 -25.12
N GLY A 241 -21.34 0.22 -25.15
CA GLY A 241 -22.72 -0.19 -25.44
C GLY A 241 -23.59 -0.42 -24.20
N GLY A 242 -23.17 0.09 -23.04
CA GLY A 242 -23.89 -0.03 -21.77
C GLY A 242 -23.64 -1.35 -21.05
N LEU A 243 -23.99 -1.38 -19.75
CA LEU A 243 -23.68 -2.51 -18.86
C LEU A 243 -24.38 -3.82 -19.28
N SER A 244 -25.59 -3.72 -19.84
CA SER A 244 -26.36 -4.90 -20.28
C SER A 244 -25.79 -5.56 -21.55
N GLY A 245 -25.16 -4.79 -22.43
CA GLY A 245 -24.60 -5.31 -23.69
C GLY A 245 -23.14 -5.74 -23.60
N LEU A 246 -22.47 -5.42 -22.48
CA LEU A 246 -21.02 -5.55 -22.36
C LEU A 246 -20.57 -7.02 -22.38
N THR A 247 -21.29 -7.90 -21.68
CA THR A 247 -21.02 -9.35 -21.74
C THR A 247 -21.22 -9.90 -23.15
N ASP A 248 -22.30 -9.51 -23.83
CA ASP A 248 -22.60 -9.99 -25.19
C ASP A 248 -21.52 -9.55 -26.19
N ARG A 249 -20.99 -8.33 -26.06
CA ARG A 249 -19.87 -7.84 -26.87
C ARG A 249 -18.58 -8.60 -26.61
N ILE A 250 -18.29 -8.93 -25.36
CA ILE A 250 -17.12 -9.76 -25.03
C ILE A 250 -17.27 -11.16 -25.65
N VAL A 251 -18.46 -11.75 -25.60
CA VAL A 251 -18.74 -13.03 -26.27
C VAL A 251 -18.58 -12.93 -27.78
N GLU A 252 -19.04 -11.84 -28.40
CA GLU A 252 -18.90 -11.58 -29.84
C GLU A 252 -17.42 -11.45 -30.25
N LEU A 253 -16.62 -10.73 -29.47
CA LEU A 253 -15.21 -10.44 -29.78
C LEU A 253 -14.27 -11.60 -29.49
N TYR A 254 -14.50 -12.35 -28.40
CA TYR A 254 -13.55 -13.34 -27.88
C TYR A 254 -14.09 -14.78 -27.87
N GLY A 255 -15.39 -14.97 -28.13
CA GLY A 255 -16.06 -16.26 -28.00
C GLY A 255 -16.50 -16.56 -26.56
N SER A 256 -17.49 -17.44 -26.40
CA SER A 256 -18.12 -17.72 -25.09
C SER A 256 -17.15 -18.30 -24.05
N GLU A 257 -16.26 -19.21 -24.46
CA GLU A 257 -15.29 -19.83 -23.55
C GLU A 257 -14.32 -18.80 -22.97
N GLN A 258 -13.74 -17.96 -23.82
CA GLN A 258 -12.79 -16.93 -23.39
C GLN A 258 -13.51 -15.82 -22.61
N ALA A 259 -14.72 -15.42 -23.01
CA ALA A 259 -15.54 -14.47 -22.27
C ALA A 259 -15.85 -14.99 -20.85
N SER A 260 -16.19 -16.27 -20.71
CA SER A 260 -16.42 -16.92 -19.42
C SER A 260 -15.17 -16.90 -18.54
N ARG A 261 -13.98 -17.16 -19.12
CA ARG A 261 -12.70 -17.03 -18.40
C ARG A 261 -12.40 -15.58 -17.99
N MET A 262 -12.55 -14.63 -18.92
CA MET A 262 -12.26 -13.21 -18.70
C MET A 262 -13.15 -12.58 -17.63
N LEU A 263 -14.44 -12.94 -17.57
CA LEU A 263 -15.42 -12.39 -16.62
C LEU A 263 -15.55 -13.21 -15.33
N SER A 264 -14.83 -14.32 -15.20
CA SER A 264 -14.88 -15.14 -13.99
C SER A 264 -14.28 -14.41 -12.79
N PHE A 265 -14.92 -14.58 -11.62
CA PHE A 265 -14.42 -14.13 -10.32
C PHE A 265 -13.70 -15.25 -9.54
N ALA A 266 -13.65 -16.44 -10.11
CA ALA A 266 -13.00 -17.63 -9.58
C ALA A 266 -12.02 -18.19 -10.63
N PRO A 267 -11.02 -19.00 -10.23
CA PRO A 267 -10.22 -19.71 -11.22
C PRO A 267 -11.14 -20.54 -12.15
N PRO A 268 -10.90 -20.54 -13.47
CA PRO A 268 -11.73 -21.31 -14.42
C PRO A 268 -11.83 -22.80 -14.04
N ALA A 269 -13.01 -23.40 -14.22
CA ALA A 269 -13.31 -24.75 -13.74
C ALA A 269 -12.52 -25.86 -14.46
N ASP A 270 -12.08 -25.60 -15.68
CA ASP A 270 -11.21 -26.43 -16.52
C ASP A 270 -9.71 -26.19 -16.23
N ALA A 271 -9.38 -25.10 -15.56
CA ALA A 271 -8.02 -24.75 -15.18
C ALA A 271 -7.64 -25.40 -13.85
N GLY A 272 -7.65 -26.75 -13.79
CA GLY A 272 -7.14 -27.50 -12.63
C GLY A 272 -5.73 -27.06 -12.22
N GLU A 273 -4.93 -26.61 -13.19
CA GLU A 273 -3.61 -26.02 -12.99
C GLU A 273 -3.64 -24.62 -12.33
N ALA A 274 -4.72 -23.85 -12.46
CA ALA A 274 -4.85 -22.49 -11.90
C ALA A 274 -5.42 -22.46 -10.47
N LEU A 275 -6.09 -23.53 -10.01
CA LEU A 275 -6.65 -23.59 -8.66
C LEU A 275 -5.56 -23.52 -7.58
N MET A 276 -4.48 -24.30 -7.71
CA MET A 276 -3.38 -24.28 -6.74
C MET A 276 -2.67 -22.92 -6.68
N PRO A 277 -2.25 -22.31 -7.81
CA PRO A 277 -1.76 -20.93 -7.84
C PRO A 277 -2.69 -19.94 -7.14
N PHE A 278 -3.99 -20.02 -7.43
CA PHE A 278 -5.00 -19.15 -6.84
C PHE A 278 -5.08 -19.33 -5.32
N LEU A 279 -5.18 -20.57 -4.82
CA LEU A 279 -5.25 -20.86 -3.39
C LEU A 279 -3.98 -20.43 -2.65
N VAL A 280 -2.80 -20.58 -3.26
CA VAL A 280 -1.53 -20.13 -2.67
C VAL A 280 -1.47 -18.61 -2.60
N ILE A 281 -1.84 -17.90 -3.68
CA ILE A 281 -1.89 -16.44 -3.71
C ILE A 281 -2.90 -15.92 -2.67
N VAL A 282 -4.13 -16.43 -2.69
CA VAL A 282 -5.21 -16.01 -1.79
C VAL A 282 -4.87 -16.38 -0.33
N GLY A 283 -4.23 -17.52 -0.10
CA GLY A 283 -3.88 -18.00 1.23
C GLY A 283 -2.68 -17.27 1.84
N LEU A 284 -1.65 -16.95 1.05
CA LEU A 284 -0.37 -16.48 1.56
C LEU A 284 -0.12 -14.98 1.31
N GLN A 285 -0.48 -14.44 0.15
CA GLN A 285 0.05 -13.14 -0.30
C GLN A 285 -0.26 -11.99 0.69
N TRP A 286 -1.46 -11.96 1.27
CA TRP A 286 -1.86 -10.94 2.24
C TRP A 286 -1.09 -11.02 3.57
N PHE A 287 -0.68 -12.22 3.99
CA PHE A 287 0.00 -12.47 5.26
C PHE A 287 1.52 -12.30 5.15
N PHE A 288 2.08 -12.59 3.98
CA PHE A 288 3.52 -12.61 3.76
C PHE A 288 4.09 -11.27 3.26
N GLN A 289 3.26 -10.36 2.76
CA GLN A 289 3.74 -9.04 2.34
C GLN A 289 4.36 -8.21 3.47
N MET A 290 5.25 -7.28 3.12
CA MET A 290 5.97 -6.45 4.09
C MET A 290 5.08 -5.55 4.96
N ASN A 291 3.86 -5.23 4.50
CA ASN A 291 2.90 -4.38 5.19
C ASN A 291 1.78 -5.17 5.89
N ALA A 292 1.94 -6.49 6.08
CA ALA A 292 0.90 -7.36 6.62
C ALA A 292 0.46 -6.98 8.04
N ASP A 293 1.35 -6.40 8.84
CA ASP A 293 1.05 -5.88 10.18
C ASP A 293 0.69 -4.39 10.19
N GLY A 294 0.53 -3.80 9.00
CA GLY A 294 0.27 -2.39 8.80
C GLY A 294 1.46 -1.48 9.07
N THR A 295 2.70 -1.96 9.00
CA THR A 295 3.88 -1.10 9.05
C THR A 295 3.88 -0.01 7.97
N GLY A 296 4.78 0.95 8.11
CA GLY A 296 4.96 2.03 7.16
C GLY A 296 3.92 3.14 7.27
N TYR A 297 3.39 3.60 6.13
CA TYR A 297 2.44 4.71 6.09
C TYR A 297 1.09 4.38 6.77
N LEU A 298 0.71 3.10 6.81
CA LEU A 298 -0.48 2.61 7.50
C LEU A 298 -0.32 2.77 9.02
N ALA A 299 0.85 2.44 9.55
CA ALA A 299 1.20 2.63 10.95
C ALA A 299 1.21 4.11 11.29
N GLN A 300 1.86 4.94 10.48
CA GLN A 300 1.95 6.39 10.72
C GLN A 300 0.57 7.03 10.87
N ARG A 301 -0.37 6.73 9.96
CA ARG A 301 -1.74 7.26 10.01
C ARG A 301 -2.55 6.72 11.18
N SER A 302 -2.29 5.48 11.61
CA SER A 302 -2.91 4.90 12.80
C SER A 302 -2.35 5.51 14.09
N MET A 303 -1.04 5.78 14.15
CA MET A 303 -0.37 6.43 15.27
C MET A 303 -0.80 7.89 15.45
N ALA A 304 -1.17 8.56 14.36
CA ALA A 304 -1.69 9.91 14.36
C ALA A 304 -3.16 10.02 14.84
N CYS A 305 -3.82 8.91 15.15
CA CYS A 305 -5.20 8.90 15.64
C CYS A 305 -5.26 9.16 17.16
N PRO A 306 -6.27 9.92 17.64
CA PRO A 306 -6.36 10.28 19.06
C PRO A 306 -6.82 9.12 19.94
N THR A 307 -7.57 8.15 19.40
CA THR A 307 -8.11 7.00 20.14
C THR A 307 -7.90 5.68 19.41
N ASP A 308 -7.95 4.56 20.13
CA ASP A 308 -7.88 3.21 19.53
C ASP A 308 -9.05 2.95 18.59
N ARG A 309 -10.21 3.51 18.91
CA ARG A 309 -11.40 3.48 18.05
C ARG A 309 -11.16 4.24 16.75
N ASP A 310 -10.57 5.44 16.80
CA ASP A 310 -10.22 6.20 15.60
C ASP A 310 -9.22 5.42 14.73
N ALA A 311 -8.20 4.79 15.33
CA ALA A 311 -7.23 3.97 14.58
C ALA A 311 -7.89 2.76 13.89
N ARG A 312 -8.84 2.09 14.57
CA ARG A 312 -9.64 1.00 13.97
C ARG A 312 -10.53 1.49 12.83
N ILE A 313 -11.22 2.62 13.03
CA ILE A 313 -12.07 3.23 12.00
C ILE A 313 -11.24 3.61 10.77
N ALA A 314 -10.00 4.09 10.96
CA ALA A 314 -9.09 4.39 9.86
C ALA A 314 -8.86 3.15 8.97
N GLY A 315 -8.52 2.01 9.57
CA GLY A 315 -8.34 0.75 8.85
C GLY A 315 -9.63 0.26 8.16
N LEU A 316 -10.79 0.40 8.80
CA LEU A 316 -12.09 0.02 8.20
C LEU A 316 -12.43 0.88 6.99
N VAL A 317 -12.41 2.22 7.15
CA VAL A 317 -12.70 3.16 6.06
C VAL A 317 -11.74 2.91 4.90
N PHE A 318 -10.44 2.78 5.19
CA PHE A 318 -9.44 2.43 4.20
C PHE A 318 -9.79 1.14 3.45
N THR A 319 -10.09 0.05 4.16
CA THR A 319 -10.39 -1.25 3.56
C THR A 319 -11.58 -1.16 2.59
N TRP A 320 -12.69 -0.55 3.01
CA TRP A 320 -13.89 -0.46 2.19
C TRP A 320 -13.71 0.43 0.97
N LEU A 321 -13.01 1.56 1.12
CA LEU A 321 -12.66 2.42 -0.01
C LEU A 321 -11.77 1.68 -1.01
N GLN A 322 -10.78 0.95 -0.52
CA GLN A 322 -9.74 0.36 -1.36
C GLN A 322 -10.15 -0.93 -2.06
N ILE A 323 -10.92 -1.78 -1.37
CA ILE A 323 -11.28 -3.12 -1.84
C ILE A 323 -12.66 -3.14 -2.47
N PHE A 324 -13.63 -2.42 -1.92
CA PHE A 324 -14.98 -2.42 -2.47
C PHE A 324 -15.14 -1.31 -3.51
N LEU A 325 -15.12 -0.04 -3.08
CA LEU A 325 -15.51 1.08 -3.94
C LEU A 325 -14.58 1.26 -5.15
N ARG A 326 -13.26 1.37 -4.90
CA ARG A 326 -12.24 1.55 -5.93
C ARG A 326 -12.23 0.41 -6.95
N SER A 327 -12.36 -0.83 -6.49
CA SER A 327 -12.29 -1.99 -7.36
C SER A 327 -13.47 -2.10 -8.31
N LEU A 328 -14.68 -1.74 -7.88
CA LEU A 328 -15.84 -1.72 -8.77
C LEU A 328 -15.65 -0.74 -9.94
N PHE A 329 -15.07 0.44 -9.67
CA PHE A 329 -14.86 1.46 -10.71
C PHE A 329 -13.77 1.03 -11.69
N TRP A 330 -12.63 0.55 -11.18
CA TRP A 330 -11.53 0.11 -12.05
C TRP A 330 -11.84 -1.14 -12.84
N MET A 331 -12.57 -2.09 -12.25
CA MET A 331 -13.04 -3.27 -12.98
C MET A 331 -13.95 -2.87 -14.14
N ALA A 332 -14.86 -1.90 -13.94
CA ALA A 332 -15.71 -1.42 -15.02
C ALA A 332 -14.91 -0.77 -16.16
N ILE A 333 -13.91 0.04 -15.83
CA ILE A 333 -13.00 0.62 -16.83
C ILE A 333 -12.26 -0.50 -17.57
N ALA A 334 -11.62 -1.42 -16.84
CA ALA A 334 -10.79 -2.46 -17.43
C ALA A 334 -11.58 -3.38 -18.36
N VAL A 335 -12.76 -3.82 -17.94
CA VAL A 335 -13.62 -4.69 -18.76
C VAL A 335 -14.16 -3.94 -19.98
N GLY A 336 -14.58 -2.68 -19.84
CA GLY A 336 -15.04 -1.88 -20.99
C GLY A 336 -13.92 -1.59 -21.99
N LEU A 337 -12.67 -1.38 -21.54
CA LEU A 337 -11.51 -1.23 -22.43
C LEU A 337 -11.17 -2.52 -23.21
N LEU A 338 -11.56 -3.71 -22.73
CA LEU A 338 -11.46 -4.94 -23.53
C LEU A 338 -12.38 -4.88 -24.76
N VAL A 339 -13.57 -4.30 -24.61
CA VAL A 339 -14.56 -4.16 -25.69
C VAL A 339 -14.12 -3.08 -26.67
N LEU A 340 -13.66 -1.94 -26.17
CA LEU A 340 -13.29 -0.79 -27.01
C LEU A 340 -11.97 -0.99 -27.76
N TYR A 341 -11.04 -1.76 -27.17
CA TYR A 341 -9.74 -2.06 -27.76
C TYR A 341 -9.52 -3.58 -27.78
N PRO A 342 -10.18 -4.30 -28.70
CA PRO A 342 -10.08 -5.76 -28.79
C PRO A 342 -8.68 -6.20 -29.24
N PHE A 343 -8.35 -7.45 -28.95
CA PHE A 343 -7.09 -8.09 -29.34
C PHE A 343 -7.31 -9.57 -29.62
N THR A 344 -6.37 -10.21 -30.30
CA THR A 344 -6.38 -11.64 -30.59
C THR A 344 -5.43 -12.41 -29.66
N PRO A 345 -5.62 -13.72 -29.44
CA PRO A 345 -4.70 -14.52 -28.62
C PRO A 345 -3.24 -14.48 -29.10
N GLY A 346 -3.00 -14.26 -30.40
CA GLY A 346 -1.65 -14.10 -30.94
C GLY A 346 -0.94 -12.83 -30.44
N ASP A 347 -1.69 -11.76 -30.17
CA ASP A 347 -1.14 -10.49 -29.67
C ASP A 347 -0.61 -10.63 -28.24
N MET A 348 -1.18 -11.56 -27.45
CA MET A 348 -0.78 -11.78 -26.06
C MET A 348 0.67 -12.28 -25.91
N ALA A 349 1.20 -12.95 -26.94
CA ALA A 349 2.56 -13.46 -26.96
C ALA A 349 3.59 -12.42 -27.45
N GLY A 350 3.14 -11.25 -27.90
CA GLY A 350 4.01 -10.19 -28.39
C GLY A 350 4.75 -9.47 -27.26
N ASP A 351 6.03 -9.16 -27.51
CA ASP A 351 6.81 -8.30 -26.62
C ASP A 351 6.11 -6.95 -26.45
N GLY A 352 5.95 -6.51 -25.19
CA GLY A 352 5.30 -5.24 -24.86
C GLY A 352 3.77 -5.28 -24.77
N PHE A 353 3.10 -6.41 -25.03
CA PHE A 353 1.62 -6.51 -24.93
C PHE A 353 1.09 -5.99 -23.60
N THR A 354 1.63 -6.49 -22.47
CA THR A 354 1.20 -6.08 -21.12
C THR A 354 1.33 -4.57 -20.90
N ALA A 355 2.48 -3.99 -21.28
CA ALA A 355 2.71 -2.55 -21.15
C ALA A 355 1.75 -1.73 -22.03
N GLY A 356 1.42 -2.24 -23.22
CA GLY A 356 0.39 -1.66 -24.08
C GLY A 356 -0.99 -1.67 -23.43
N ARG A 357 -1.39 -2.79 -22.81
CA ARG A 357 -2.67 -2.90 -22.08
C ARG A 357 -2.72 -2.03 -20.82
N GLU A 358 -1.58 -1.86 -20.13
CA GLU A 358 -1.45 -0.90 -19.03
C GLU A 358 -1.69 0.54 -19.52
N ALA A 359 -1.10 0.93 -20.65
CA ALA A 359 -1.21 2.27 -21.22
C ALA A 359 -2.64 2.64 -21.68
N LEU A 360 -3.47 1.65 -22.03
CA LEU A 360 -4.87 1.89 -22.47
C LEU A 360 -5.71 2.63 -21.43
N PHE A 361 -5.39 2.51 -20.14
CA PHE A 361 -6.08 3.29 -19.12
C PHE A 361 -5.95 4.80 -19.38
N VAL A 362 -4.75 5.25 -19.75
CA VAL A 362 -4.41 6.65 -20.03
C VAL A 362 -4.93 7.06 -21.40
N GLN A 363 -4.78 6.20 -22.41
CA GLN A 363 -5.30 6.46 -23.75
C GLN A 363 -6.82 6.64 -23.76
N GLY A 364 -7.57 5.77 -23.07
CA GLY A 364 -9.02 5.88 -23.00
C GLY A 364 -9.52 7.15 -22.30
N ILE A 365 -8.71 7.78 -21.43
CA ILE A 365 -9.03 9.09 -20.85
C ILE A 365 -9.05 10.16 -21.94
N GLU A 366 -8.08 10.14 -22.86
CA GLU A 366 -7.99 11.09 -23.97
C GLU A 366 -9.07 10.83 -25.02
N ASP A 367 -9.31 9.55 -25.35
CA ASP A 367 -10.22 9.16 -26.42
C ASP A 367 -11.70 9.34 -26.03
N LEU A 368 -12.05 9.17 -24.74
CA LEU A 368 -13.44 9.03 -24.30
C LEU A 368 -13.97 10.18 -23.43
N LEU A 369 -13.11 10.90 -22.70
CA LEU A 369 -13.58 11.91 -21.76
C LEU A 369 -13.74 13.29 -22.40
N PRO A 370 -14.91 13.94 -22.25
CA PRO A 370 -15.08 15.29 -22.72
C PRO A 370 -14.26 16.30 -21.90
N PRO A 371 -13.99 17.51 -22.45
CA PRO A 371 -13.38 18.60 -21.70
C PRO A 371 -14.13 18.88 -20.39
N GLY A 372 -13.39 19.17 -19.32
CA GLY A 372 -13.90 19.30 -17.96
C GLY A 372 -13.82 18.00 -17.17
N VAL A 373 -14.41 16.91 -17.68
CA VAL A 373 -14.31 15.58 -17.05
C VAL A 373 -12.90 15.02 -17.21
N ARG A 374 -12.32 15.19 -18.40
CA ARG A 374 -10.91 14.87 -18.65
C ARG A 374 -10.01 15.63 -17.68
N GLY A 375 -10.15 16.94 -17.57
CA GLY A 375 -9.39 17.75 -16.61
C GLY A 375 -9.54 17.31 -15.16
N LEU A 376 -10.75 16.92 -14.74
CA LEU A 376 -11.00 16.38 -13.40
C LEU A 376 -10.25 15.05 -13.19
N MET A 377 -10.29 14.14 -14.16
CA MET A 377 -9.58 12.87 -14.11
C MET A 377 -8.05 13.08 -14.05
N LEU A 378 -7.53 14.02 -14.84
CA LEU A 378 -6.12 14.41 -14.82
C LEU A 378 -5.70 14.95 -13.46
N VAL A 379 -6.51 15.84 -12.88
CA VAL A 379 -6.27 16.31 -11.51
C VAL A 379 -6.28 15.16 -10.53
N GLY A 380 -7.20 14.21 -10.65
CA GLY A 380 -7.25 13.01 -9.82
C GLY A 380 -5.97 12.15 -9.91
N LEU A 381 -5.45 11.94 -11.12
CA LEU A 381 -4.21 11.18 -11.34
C LEU A 381 -2.96 11.92 -10.87
N LEU A 382 -2.85 13.22 -11.13
CA LEU A 382 -1.75 14.05 -10.64
C LEU A 382 -1.80 14.18 -9.10
N ALA A 383 -3.00 14.25 -8.53
CA ALA A 383 -3.24 14.24 -7.10
C ALA A 383 -2.80 12.93 -6.44
N ALA A 384 -3.20 11.79 -7.01
CA ALA A 384 -2.79 10.45 -6.61
C ALA A 384 -1.26 10.30 -6.62
N LEU A 385 -0.63 10.75 -7.70
CA LEU A 385 0.82 10.77 -7.84
C LEU A 385 1.47 11.65 -6.76
N ALA A 386 0.97 12.86 -6.55
CA ALA A 386 1.50 13.78 -5.53
C ALA A 386 1.38 13.18 -4.13
N SER A 387 0.25 12.57 -3.76
CA SER A 387 0.03 11.93 -2.46
C SER A 387 1.00 10.77 -2.22
N THR A 388 1.24 9.96 -3.26
CA THR A 388 2.13 8.80 -3.18
C THR A 388 3.58 9.25 -3.02
N VAL A 389 4.04 10.15 -3.89
CA VAL A 389 5.38 10.76 -3.82
C VAL A 389 5.58 11.42 -2.45
N ASP A 390 4.61 12.20 -1.99
CA ASP A 390 4.65 12.86 -0.69
C ASP A 390 4.82 11.86 0.46
N THR A 391 3.96 10.84 0.49
CA THR A 391 3.99 9.81 1.52
C THR A 391 5.34 9.11 1.54
N HIS A 392 5.87 8.71 0.39
CA HIS A 392 7.15 8.02 0.29
C HIS A 392 8.35 8.91 0.68
N LEU A 393 8.32 10.19 0.33
CA LEU A 393 9.35 11.15 0.76
C LEU A 393 9.27 11.43 2.26
N ASN A 394 8.09 11.73 2.82
CA ASN A 394 7.93 11.97 4.26
C ASN A 394 8.25 10.71 5.09
N TRP A 395 7.81 9.55 4.62
CA TRP A 395 8.06 8.27 5.28
C TRP A 395 9.56 7.93 5.25
N GLY A 396 10.22 8.04 4.09
CA GLY A 396 11.66 7.84 3.96
C GLY A 396 12.49 8.82 4.81
N ALA A 397 12.11 10.10 4.78
CA ALA A 397 12.73 11.13 5.59
C ALA A 397 12.62 10.86 7.08
N SER A 398 11.50 10.28 7.55
CA SER A 398 11.34 9.92 8.96
C SER A 398 12.36 8.89 9.40
N TYR A 399 12.65 7.85 8.61
CA TYR A 399 13.69 6.87 8.93
C TYR A 399 15.09 7.48 8.91
N TRP A 400 15.42 8.27 7.89
CA TRP A 400 16.75 8.88 7.80
C TRP A 400 17.02 9.87 8.93
N SER A 401 16.04 10.70 9.26
CA SER A 401 16.19 11.69 10.33
C SER A 401 16.09 11.08 11.72
N ASN A 402 15.04 10.29 12.01
CA ASN A 402 14.79 9.74 13.34
C ASN A 402 15.68 8.54 13.66
N ASP A 403 15.80 7.58 12.74
CA ASP A 403 16.42 6.29 13.04
C ASP A 403 17.89 6.25 12.65
N VAL A 404 18.23 6.64 11.42
CA VAL A 404 19.62 6.63 10.95
C VAL A 404 20.43 7.72 11.67
N TYR A 405 20.02 8.99 11.56
CA TYR A 405 20.77 10.08 12.16
C TYR A 405 20.50 10.24 13.66
N GLY A 406 19.24 10.45 14.04
CA GLY A 406 18.87 10.74 15.42
C GLY A 406 19.03 9.56 16.38
N GLY A 407 18.73 8.35 15.92
CA GLY A 407 18.76 7.13 16.72
C GLY A 407 20.14 6.49 16.80
N VAL A 408 20.93 6.56 15.72
CA VAL A 408 22.21 5.85 15.62
C VAL A 408 23.39 6.80 15.47
N PHE A 409 23.45 7.60 14.39
CA PHE A 409 24.64 8.38 14.06
C PHE A 409 24.98 9.44 15.12
N ALA A 410 24.03 10.30 15.49
CA ALA A 410 24.29 11.36 16.47
C ALA A 410 24.65 10.81 17.87
N PRO A 411 23.92 9.83 18.45
CA PRO A 411 24.24 9.33 19.78
C PRO A 411 25.47 8.42 19.83
N HIS A 412 25.68 7.55 18.83
CA HIS A 412 26.73 6.52 18.89
C HIS A 412 28.02 6.93 18.18
N VAL A 413 27.93 7.70 17.08
CA VAL A 413 29.11 8.15 16.32
C VAL A 413 29.55 9.54 16.79
N LEU A 414 28.64 10.51 16.83
CA LEU A 414 28.95 11.88 17.25
C LEU A 414 28.92 12.07 18.78
N LYS A 415 28.43 11.07 19.54
CA LYS A 415 28.33 11.08 21.00
C LYS A 415 27.61 12.31 21.56
N ARG A 416 26.56 12.78 20.88
CA ARG A 416 25.76 13.94 21.27
C ARG A 416 24.30 13.79 20.90
N LYS A 417 23.44 14.60 21.53
CA LYS A 417 22.04 14.71 21.09
C LYS A 417 21.97 15.42 19.71
N PRO A 418 21.10 14.94 18.80
CA PRO A 418 20.87 15.61 17.53
C PRO A 418 20.19 16.96 17.77
N LYS A 419 20.53 17.97 16.96
CA LYS A 419 19.82 19.26 16.96
C LYS A 419 18.66 19.20 15.95
N ASP A 420 17.55 19.89 16.23
CA ASP A 420 16.38 19.90 15.35
C ASP A 420 16.72 20.33 13.91
N ARG A 421 17.59 21.33 13.75
CA ARG A 421 18.05 21.79 12.43
C ARG A 421 18.79 20.71 11.64
N GLU A 422 19.53 19.83 12.32
CA GLU A 422 20.26 18.74 11.67
C GLU A 422 19.30 17.63 11.24
N LEU A 423 18.31 17.30 12.07
CA LEU A 423 17.26 16.32 11.73
C LEU A 423 16.48 16.75 10.48
N VAL A 424 16.10 18.03 10.43
CA VAL A 424 15.41 18.60 9.25
C VAL A 424 16.32 18.59 8.01
N LEU A 425 17.62 18.89 8.15
CA LEU A 425 18.56 18.83 7.04
C LEU A 425 18.72 17.41 6.49
N VAL A 426 18.89 16.42 7.38
CA VAL A 426 19.02 15.00 7.00
C VAL A 426 17.75 14.51 6.30
N ALA A 427 16.57 14.84 6.83
CA ALA A 427 15.30 14.54 6.18
C ALA A 427 15.27 15.06 4.74
N ARG A 428 15.66 16.32 4.51
CA ARG A 428 15.69 16.93 3.17
C ARG A 428 16.70 16.30 2.23
N LEU A 429 17.91 16.02 2.70
CA LEU A 429 18.94 15.37 1.89
C LEU A 429 18.54 13.93 1.52
N SER A 430 17.90 13.22 2.43
CA SER A 430 17.41 11.86 2.15
C SER A 430 16.34 11.81 1.07
N ASN A 431 15.45 12.82 0.98
CA ASN A 431 14.47 12.92 -0.09
C ASN A 431 15.13 13.01 -1.47
N VAL A 432 16.18 13.82 -1.60
CA VAL A 432 16.94 13.93 -2.85
C VAL A 432 17.61 12.59 -3.19
N LEU A 433 18.23 11.94 -2.20
CA LEU A 433 18.87 10.63 -2.38
C LEU A 433 17.87 9.57 -2.87
N ILE A 434 16.73 9.43 -2.18
CA ILE A 434 15.68 8.45 -2.50
C ILE A 434 15.17 8.69 -3.92
N LEU A 435 14.93 9.95 -4.29
CA LEU A 435 14.45 10.29 -5.62
C LEU A 435 15.45 9.95 -6.72
N VAL A 436 16.73 10.27 -6.55
CA VAL A 436 17.77 9.96 -7.54
C VAL A 436 17.85 8.44 -7.75
N ILE A 437 17.83 7.67 -6.68
CA ILE A 437 17.85 6.20 -6.77
C ILE A 437 16.57 5.68 -7.45
N ALA A 438 15.40 6.22 -7.10
CA ALA A 438 14.13 5.83 -7.72
C ALA A 438 14.10 6.11 -9.23
N MET A 439 14.64 7.25 -9.69
CA MET A 439 14.74 7.55 -11.13
C MET A 439 15.68 6.59 -11.87
N ILE A 440 16.80 6.19 -11.26
CA ILE A 440 17.71 5.19 -11.84
C ILE A 440 17.01 3.84 -11.96
N ILE A 441 16.29 3.40 -10.91
CA ILE A 441 15.52 2.15 -10.95
C ILE A 441 14.45 2.24 -12.04
N MET A 442 13.66 3.31 -12.05
CA MET A 442 12.57 3.55 -13.00
C MET A 442 13.03 3.44 -14.46
N ALA A 443 14.18 4.02 -14.81
CA ALA A 443 14.73 3.98 -16.17
C ALA A 443 15.02 2.56 -16.68
N ASN A 444 15.07 1.57 -15.78
CA ASN A 444 15.36 0.17 -16.09
C ASN A 444 14.16 -0.76 -15.85
N LEU A 445 12.96 -0.22 -15.60
CA LEU A 445 11.73 -1.00 -15.43
C LEU A 445 11.01 -1.17 -16.77
N GLY A 446 10.72 -2.41 -17.16
CA GLY A 446 9.94 -2.73 -18.37
C GLY A 446 8.44 -2.47 -18.20
N SER A 447 7.74 -3.31 -17.42
CA SER A 447 6.30 -3.16 -17.13
C SER A 447 6.02 -2.92 -15.64
N ILE A 448 4.90 -2.24 -15.35
CA ILE A 448 4.45 -2.00 -13.97
C ILE A 448 4.16 -3.34 -13.29
N GLN A 449 3.50 -4.26 -14.00
CA GLN A 449 3.19 -5.59 -13.51
C GLN A 449 4.45 -6.40 -13.11
N THR A 450 5.52 -6.39 -13.92
CA THR A 450 6.76 -7.11 -13.58
C THR A 450 7.45 -6.50 -12.35
N ALA A 451 7.53 -5.17 -12.30
CA ALA A 451 8.11 -4.45 -11.16
C ALA A 451 7.37 -4.76 -9.86
N TRP A 452 6.03 -4.84 -9.94
CA TRP A 452 5.17 -5.16 -8.82
C TRP A 452 5.43 -6.58 -8.29
N PHE A 453 5.50 -7.59 -9.15
CA PHE A 453 5.80 -8.97 -8.73
C PHE A 453 7.18 -9.11 -8.07
N ILE A 454 8.19 -8.41 -8.58
CA ILE A 454 9.52 -8.40 -7.97
C ILE A 454 9.47 -7.75 -6.59
N SER A 455 8.79 -6.61 -6.46
CA SER A 455 8.61 -5.91 -5.18
C SER A 455 7.91 -6.80 -4.14
N LEU A 456 6.86 -7.51 -4.55
CA LEU A 456 6.14 -8.46 -3.69
C LEU A 456 7.06 -9.58 -3.20
N LEU A 457 7.92 -10.12 -4.04
CA LEU A 457 8.82 -11.20 -3.66
C LEU A 457 9.79 -10.79 -2.55
N PHE A 458 10.39 -9.59 -2.65
CA PHE A 458 11.26 -9.07 -1.60
C PHE A 458 10.50 -8.78 -0.30
N GLY A 459 9.26 -8.31 -0.41
CA GLY A 459 8.39 -8.08 0.74
C GLY A 459 7.89 -9.37 1.41
N ALA A 460 7.69 -10.44 0.63
CA ALA A 460 7.11 -11.71 1.05
C ALA A 460 7.91 -12.41 2.17
N GLY A 461 9.22 -12.18 2.22
CA GLY A 461 10.09 -12.80 3.22
C GLY A 461 10.00 -12.22 4.63
N MET A 462 9.31 -11.09 4.81
CA MET A 462 9.23 -10.37 6.08
C MET A 462 7.86 -10.45 6.76
N GLY A 463 6.77 -10.59 5.98
CA GLY A 463 5.42 -10.38 6.51
C GLY A 463 5.04 -11.29 7.68
N SER A 464 5.41 -12.57 7.63
CA SER A 464 5.08 -13.51 8.70
C SER A 464 5.69 -13.12 10.04
N VAL A 465 6.96 -12.71 10.05
CA VAL A 465 7.64 -12.27 11.29
C VAL A 465 7.11 -10.93 11.77
N LEU A 466 6.80 -10.01 10.86
CA LEU A 466 6.20 -8.72 11.20
C LEU A 466 4.79 -8.88 11.79
N VAL A 467 4.02 -9.86 11.37
CA VAL A 467 2.75 -10.20 12.01
C VAL A 467 2.99 -10.87 13.37
N LEU A 468 3.87 -11.87 13.41
CA LEU A 468 4.11 -12.65 14.63
C LEU A 468 4.72 -11.82 15.77
N ARG A 469 5.48 -10.75 15.50
CA ARG A 469 6.03 -9.89 16.57
C ARG A 469 4.97 -9.23 17.45
N TRP A 470 3.77 -9.03 16.90
CA TRP A 470 2.61 -8.50 17.61
C TRP A 470 1.81 -9.60 18.30
N LEU A 471 1.77 -10.80 17.73
CA LEU A 471 0.92 -11.90 18.20
C LEU A 471 1.62 -12.85 19.15
N TRP A 472 2.95 -12.86 19.20
CA TRP A 472 3.72 -13.83 19.97
C TRP A 472 4.91 -13.18 20.68
N GLU A 473 4.94 -13.31 22.01
CA GLU A 473 5.98 -12.70 22.85
C GLU A 473 7.39 -13.23 22.55
N ARG A 474 7.52 -14.46 22.04
CA ARG A 474 8.82 -15.13 21.86
C ARG A 474 9.62 -14.61 20.68
N ILE A 475 8.96 -14.03 19.68
CA ILE A 475 9.63 -13.36 18.56
C ILE A 475 10.58 -12.32 19.13
N ASN A 476 11.80 -12.32 18.62
CA ASN A 476 12.90 -11.52 19.12
C ASN A 476 13.69 -10.88 17.96
N LEU A 477 14.70 -10.08 18.28
CA LEU A 477 15.48 -9.35 17.27
C LEU A 477 16.16 -10.28 16.25
N TYR A 478 16.57 -11.48 16.66
CA TYR A 478 17.25 -12.44 15.79
C TYR A 478 16.26 -13.04 14.79
N SER A 479 15.01 -13.28 15.21
CA SER A 479 13.93 -13.71 14.31
C SER A 479 13.73 -12.72 13.16
N GLU A 480 13.66 -11.41 13.45
CA GLU A 480 13.54 -10.36 12.43
C GLU A 480 14.79 -10.28 11.54
N LEU A 481 15.99 -10.28 12.12
CA LEU A 481 17.24 -10.27 11.34
C LEU A 481 17.35 -11.46 10.39
N THR A 482 16.96 -12.66 10.85
CA THR A 482 16.98 -13.86 10.03
C THR A 482 15.98 -13.77 8.89
N ALA A 483 14.76 -13.30 9.13
CA ALA A 483 13.78 -13.09 8.06
C ALA A 483 14.31 -12.13 6.98
N MET A 484 14.91 -11.01 7.39
CA MET A 484 15.53 -10.05 6.48
C MET A 484 16.66 -10.68 5.65
N ALA A 485 17.58 -11.38 6.32
CA ALA A 485 18.75 -11.97 5.68
C ALA A 485 18.35 -13.10 4.70
N VAL A 486 17.45 -13.98 5.13
CA VAL A 486 16.95 -15.08 4.27
C VAL A 486 16.18 -14.50 3.09
N SER A 487 15.31 -13.50 3.29
CA SER A 487 14.60 -12.85 2.18
C SER A 487 15.56 -12.26 1.13
N LEU A 488 16.59 -11.54 1.58
CA LEU A 488 17.57 -10.89 0.71
C LEU A 488 18.41 -11.88 -0.11
N ILE A 489 18.60 -13.10 0.40
CA ILE A 489 19.35 -14.17 -0.28
C ILE A 489 18.40 -14.99 -1.19
N THR A 490 17.24 -15.37 -0.66
CA THR A 490 16.30 -16.24 -1.36
C THR A 490 15.66 -15.54 -2.57
N ALA A 491 15.34 -14.25 -2.50
CA ALA A 491 14.70 -13.55 -3.61
C ALA A 491 15.56 -13.55 -4.89
N PRO A 492 16.85 -13.14 -4.89
CA PRO A 492 17.71 -13.23 -6.06
C PRO A 492 17.88 -14.66 -6.60
N LEU A 493 18.01 -15.66 -5.71
CA LEU A 493 18.13 -17.05 -6.13
C LEU A 493 16.86 -17.53 -6.84
N LEU A 494 15.67 -17.20 -6.30
CA LEU A 494 14.41 -17.53 -6.94
C LEU A 494 14.25 -16.84 -8.29
N LEU A 495 14.64 -15.58 -8.41
CA LEU A 495 14.62 -14.86 -9.69
C LEU A 495 15.60 -15.46 -10.71
N TYR A 496 16.79 -15.89 -10.27
CA TYR A 496 17.79 -16.52 -11.12
C TYR A 496 17.34 -17.89 -11.64
N TYR A 497 16.81 -18.75 -10.77
CA TYR A 497 16.44 -20.13 -11.14
C TYR A 497 15.03 -20.28 -11.72
N LEU A 498 14.07 -19.46 -11.27
CA LEU A 498 12.67 -19.56 -11.70
C LEU A 498 12.26 -18.45 -12.68
N GLY A 499 13.14 -17.47 -12.95
CA GLY A 499 12.86 -16.33 -13.82
C GLY A 499 11.87 -15.34 -13.20
N THR A 500 11.32 -14.45 -14.05
CA THR A 500 10.32 -13.43 -13.71
C THR A 500 8.91 -13.75 -14.23
N ASP A 501 8.73 -14.91 -14.86
CA ASP A 501 7.46 -15.35 -15.44
C ASP A 501 6.31 -15.30 -14.40
N PRO A 502 5.17 -14.64 -14.70
CA PRO A 502 4.00 -14.58 -13.82
C PRO A 502 3.47 -15.96 -13.40
N ASP A 503 3.55 -16.98 -14.24
CA ASP A 503 2.96 -18.30 -13.97
C ASP A 503 3.66 -19.04 -12.83
N ARG A 504 4.92 -18.68 -12.55
CA ARG A 504 5.74 -19.25 -11.47
C ARG A 504 5.73 -18.42 -10.20
N GLU A 505 4.97 -17.33 -10.16
CA GLU A 505 4.96 -16.42 -9.02
C GLU A 505 4.51 -17.08 -7.73
N TRP A 506 3.43 -17.86 -7.77
CA TRP A 506 2.90 -18.56 -6.60
C TRP A 506 3.94 -19.55 -6.03
N VAL A 507 4.77 -20.17 -6.87
CA VAL A 507 5.89 -21.03 -6.45
C VAL A 507 6.96 -20.19 -5.75
N ARG A 508 7.36 -19.06 -6.35
CA ARG A 508 8.34 -18.14 -5.74
C ARG A 508 7.86 -17.66 -4.36
N LEU A 509 6.59 -17.23 -4.26
CA LEU A 509 5.98 -16.80 -3.01
C LEU A 509 5.89 -17.94 -1.98
N GLY A 510 5.49 -19.14 -2.40
CA GLY A 510 5.40 -20.31 -1.53
C GLY A 510 6.75 -20.72 -0.95
N ILE A 511 7.80 -20.78 -1.79
CA ILE A 511 9.16 -21.09 -1.33
C ILE A 511 9.69 -19.99 -0.42
N MET A 512 9.49 -18.72 -0.79
CA MET A 512 9.91 -17.58 0.04
C MET A 512 9.26 -17.64 1.43
N ALA A 513 7.93 -17.83 1.48
CA ALA A 513 7.15 -17.94 2.71
C ALA A 513 7.65 -19.10 3.60
N LEU A 514 7.89 -20.26 3.00
CA LEU A 514 8.35 -21.45 3.70
C LEU A 514 9.77 -21.25 4.28
N MET A 515 10.71 -20.79 3.45
CA MET A 515 12.12 -20.64 3.83
C MET A 515 12.29 -19.60 4.94
N THR A 516 11.70 -18.42 4.76
CA THR A 516 11.85 -17.31 5.70
C THR A 516 11.16 -17.58 7.03
N THR A 517 9.94 -18.12 7.02
CA THR A 517 9.21 -18.44 8.24
C THR A 517 9.89 -19.57 8.99
N SER A 518 10.28 -20.66 8.31
CA SER A 518 10.94 -21.79 8.98
C SER A 518 12.26 -21.37 9.61
N ALA A 519 13.07 -20.57 8.90
CA ALA A 519 14.32 -20.04 9.43
C ALA A 519 14.08 -19.11 10.63
N ALA A 520 13.13 -18.18 10.54
CA ALA A 520 12.82 -17.26 11.63
C ALA A 520 12.27 -17.99 12.86
N ILE A 521 11.40 -18.99 12.70
CA ILE A 521 10.87 -19.80 13.80
C ILE A 521 11.97 -20.64 14.45
N LEU A 522 12.83 -21.28 13.64
CA LEU A 522 13.99 -22.02 14.17
C LEU A 522 14.89 -21.11 15.02
N VAL A 523 15.23 -19.93 14.48
CA VAL A 523 16.05 -18.94 15.18
C VAL A 523 15.37 -18.45 16.46
N THR A 524 14.04 -18.28 16.44
CA THR A 524 13.25 -17.89 17.61
C THR A 524 13.41 -18.86 18.79
N PHE A 525 13.54 -20.17 18.52
CA PHE A 525 13.72 -21.17 19.57
C PHE A 525 15.15 -21.27 20.10
N ILE A 526 16.17 -21.11 19.24
CA ILE A 526 17.59 -21.28 19.63
C ILE A 526 18.24 -20.01 20.18
N THR A 527 17.66 -18.83 19.95
CA THR A 527 18.21 -17.55 20.41
C THR A 527 17.60 -17.08 21.72
N PRO A 528 18.29 -16.25 22.51
CA PRO A 528 17.76 -15.72 23.77
C PRO A 528 16.40 -15.01 23.60
N ALA A 529 15.54 -15.12 24.62
CA ALA A 529 14.31 -14.34 24.68
C ALA A 529 14.59 -12.87 24.99
N THR A 530 13.64 -12.01 24.64
CA THR A 530 13.64 -10.62 25.12
C THR A 530 13.54 -10.60 26.65
N ASP A 531 14.26 -9.68 27.26
CA ASP A 531 14.36 -9.54 28.71
C ASP A 531 12.98 -9.24 29.33
N ASP A 532 12.75 -9.77 30.54
CA ASP A 532 11.46 -9.63 31.23
C ASP A 532 11.08 -8.17 31.50
N ALA A 533 12.06 -7.31 31.77
CA ALA A 533 11.83 -5.88 31.96
C ALA A 533 11.26 -5.22 30.70
N THR A 534 11.84 -5.52 29.53
CA THR A 534 11.37 -5.00 28.24
C THR A 534 9.99 -5.56 27.90
N LEU A 535 9.77 -6.86 28.07
CA LEU A 535 8.46 -7.48 27.83
C LEU A 535 7.38 -6.92 28.75
N LYS A 536 7.68 -6.72 30.05
CA LYS A 536 6.76 -6.13 31.02
C LYS A 536 6.36 -4.72 30.61
N HIS A 537 7.33 -3.87 30.27
CA HIS A 537 7.09 -2.49 29.84
C HIS A 537 6.36 -2.41 28.49
N PHE A 538 6.70 -3.28 27.54
CA PHE A 538 5.99 -3.35 26.26
C PHE A 538 4.52 -3.74 26.46
N TYR A 539 4.25 -4.77 27.28
CA TYR A 539 2.89 -5.23 27.54
C TYR A 539 2.05 -4.19 28.29
N SER A 540 2.60 -3.53 29.32
CA SER A 540 1.86 -2.50 30.08
C SER A 540 1.47 -1.30 29.22
N ARG A 541 2.31 -0.95 28.24
CA ARG A 541 2.06 0.16 27.31
C ARG A 541 1.15 -0.24 26.15
N VAL A 542 1.49 -1.30 25.43
CA VAL A 542 0.87 -1.66 24.14
C VAL A 542 -0.36 -2.54 24.32
N ARG A 543 -0.37 -3.39 25.35
CA ARG A 543 -1.42 -4.40 25.60
C ARG A 543 -1.70 -5.26 24.35
N PRO A 544 -0.68 -5.94 23.82
CA PRO A 544 -0.80 -6.68 22.57
C PRO A 544 -1.70 -7.91 22.69
N PHE A 545 -2.33 -8.29 21.58
CA PHE A 545 -3.19 -9.47 21.50
C PHE A 545 -2.39 -10.74 21.14
N GLY A 546 -2.84 -11.90 21.60
CA GLY A 546 -2.25 -13.20 21.26
C GLY A 546 -1.47 -13.86 22.38
N PHE A 547 -0.41 -14.59 22.02
CA PHE A 547 0.36 -15.47 22.89
C PHE A 547 1.39 -14.68 23.73
N TRP A 548 0.86 -13.89 24.67
CA TRP A 548 1.61 -13.02 25.59
C TRP A 548 1.54 -13.48 27.05
N ARG A 549 1.57 -14.80 27.27
CA ARG A 549 1.28 -15.40 28.58
C ARG A 549 2.30 -15.04 29.65
N ARG A 550 3.59 -14.94 29.30
CA ARG A 550 4.63 -14.56 30.26
C ARG A 550 4.54 -13.07 30.57
N ALA A 551 4.45 -12.22 29.55
CA ALA A 551 4.39 -10.77 29.72
C ALA A 551 3.12 -10.30 30.46
N ALA A 552 1.98 -10.97 30.23
CA ALA A 552 0.74 -10.73 30.97
C ALA A 552 0.90 -11.03 32.47
N ARG A 553 1.47 -12.19 32.81
CA ARG A 553 1.73 -12.59 34.21
C ARG A 553 2.69 -11.63 34.91
N LEU A 554 3.72 -11.15 34.22
CA LEU A 554 4.64 -10.12 34.74
C LEU A 554 3.94 -8.79 35.09
N ASN A 555 2.73 -8.56 34.54
CA ASN A 555 1.88 -7.40 34.79
C ASN A 555 0.65 -7.73 35.66
N GLY A 556 0.58 -8.91 36.28
CA GLY A 556 -0.54 -9.28 37.15
C GLY A 556 -1.84 -9.64 36.40
N VAL A 557 -1.76 -9.90 35.09
CA VAL A 557 -2.92 -10.22 34.23
C VAL A 557 -2.90 -11.70 33.86
N ALA A 558 -4.07 -12.33 33.86
CA ALA A 558 -4.21 -13.72 33.42
C ALA A 558 -3.82 -13.86 31.92
N GLY A 559 -2.88 -14.76 31.64
CA GLY A 559 -2.33 -14.94 30.28
C GLY A 559 -3.34 -15.43 29.22
N ALA A 560 -4.53 -15.87 29.62
CA ALA A 560 -5.61 -16.27 28.71
C ALA A 560 -6.35 -15.05 28.11
N VAL A 561 -6.30 -13.89 28.77
CA VAL A 561 -7.04 -12.68 28.40
C VAL A 561 -6.62 -12.18 27.01
N SER A 562 -5.31 -12.11 26.74
CA SER A 562 -4.77 -11.67 25.45
C SER A 562 -5.12 -12.62 24.29
N VAL A 563 -5.23 -13.93 24.55
CA VAL A 563 -5.62 -14.93 23.56
C VAL A 563 -7.12 -14.85 23.26
N LYS A 564 -7.96 -14.70 24.29
CA LYS A 564 -9.41 -14.50 24.13
C LYS A 564 -9.73 -13.22 23.35
N ALA A 565 -8.99 -12.15 23.64
CA ALA A 565 -9.08 -10.90 22.89
C ALA A 565 -8.71 -11.09 21.41
N LEU A 566 -7.62 -11.82 21.11
CA LEU A 566 -7.23 -12.14 19.73
C LEU A 566 -8.33 -12.92 19.01
N GLY A 567 -8.94 -13.93 19.64
CA GLY A 567 -10.04 -14.71 19.04
C GLY A 567 -11.24 -13.85 18.66
N THR A 568 -11.64 -12.92 19.53
CA THR A 568 -12.74 -11.97 19.28
C THR A 568 -12.41 -11.05 18.11
N ARG A 569 -11.15 -10.62 17.99
CA ARG A 569 -10.68 -9.74 16.91
C ARG A 569 -10.58 -10.46 15.57
N LEU A 570 -10.09 -11.70 15.57
CA LEU A 570 -10.08 -12.56 14.38
C LEU A 570 -11.50 -12.87 13.90
N PHE A 571 -12.45 -13.07 14.82
CA PHE A 571 -13.87 -13.20 14.46
C PHE A 571 -14.39 -11.92 13.78
N ALA A 572 -14.07 -10.74 14.31
CA ALA A 572 -14.43 -9.47 13.68
C ALA A 572 -13.83 -9.32 12.27
N VAL A 573 -12.56 -9.70 12.09
CA VAL A 573 -11.90 -9.75 10.77
C VAL A 573 -12.65 -10.69 9.84
N ALA A 574 -12.94 -11.92 10.26
CA ALA A 574 -13.61 -12.92 9.44
C ALA A 574 -15.01 -12.47 8.99
N VAL A 575 -15.85 -11.99 9.92
CA VAL A 575 -17.20 -11.50 9.60
C VAL A 575 -17.16 -10.30 8.65
N THR A 576 -16.23 -9.36 8.89
CA THR A 576 -16.08 -8.19 8.02
C THR A 576 -15.55 -8.59 6.63
N ALA A 577 -14.61 -9.54 6.56
CA ALA A 577 -14.06 -10.04 5.31
C ALA A 577 -15.11 -10.76 4.46
N VAL A 578 -15.91 -11.64 5.08
CA VAL A 578 -17.02 -12.32 4.39
C VAL A 578 -18.02 -11.29 3.88
N SER A 579 -18.36 -10.27 4.68
CA SER A 579 -19.25 -9.18 4.25
C SER A 579 -18.67 -8.43 3.04
N LEU A 580 -17.42 -7.96 3.14
CA LEU A 580 -16.72 -7.18 2.13
C LEU A 580 -16.58 -7.93 0.81
N PHE A 581 -16.05 -9.15 0.83
CA PHE A 581 -15.81 -9.94 -0.38
C PHE A 581 -17.11 -10.43 -1.01
N SER A 582 -18.13 -10.77 -0.21
CA SER A 582 -19.43 -11.16 -0.77
C SER A 582 -20.11 -9.99 -1.46
N LEU A 583 -20.02 -8.77 -0.91
CA LEU A 583 -20.53 -7.58 -1.61
C LEU A 583 -19.73 -7.29 -2.87
N LEU A 584 -18.40 -7.32 -2.81
CA LEU A 584 -17.54 -7.06 -3.97
C LEU A 584 -17.83 -8.03 -5.12
N VAL A 585 -17.81 -9.34 -4.84
CA VAL A 585 -18.08 -10.39 -5.83
C VAL A 585 -19.53 -10.33 -6.30
N GLY A 586 -20.48 -10.13 -5.39
CA GLY A 586 -21.90 -10.08 -5.72
C GLY A 586 -22.25 -8.91 -6.63
N VAL A 587 -21.82 -7.69 -6.28
CA VAL A 587 -22.02 -6.49 -7.11
C VAL A 587 -21.24 -6.61 -8.41
N GLY A 588 -19.99 -7.06 -8.36
CA GLY A 588 -19.15 -7.25 -9.54
C GLY A 588 -19.75 -8.21 -10.57
N ARG A 589 -20.27 -9.35 -10.12
CA ARG A 589 -20.94 -10.34 -10.99
C ARG A 589 -22.29 -9.86 -11.51
N LEU A 590 -22.98 -8.94 -10.83
CA LEU A 590 -24.17 -8.28 -11.38
C LEU A 590 -23.79 -7.27 -12.47
N MET A 591 -22.67 -6.57 -12.30
CA MET A 591 -22.17 -5.63 -13.30
C MET A 591 -21.67 -6.35 -14.56
N PHE A 592 -20.97 -7.47 -14.39
CA PHE A 592 -20.38 -8.25 -15.47
C PHE A 592 -20.75 -9.72 -15.32
N PRO A 593 -21.98 -10.11 -15.71
CA PRO A 593 -22.42 -11.49 -15.59
C PRO A 593 -21.59 -12.38 -16.53
N PRO A 594 -21.11 -13.55 -16.07
CA PRO A 594 -20.56 -14.57 -16.97
C PRO A 594 -21.64 -15.03 -17.96
N PRO A 595 -21.30 -15.41 -19.22
CA PRO A 595 -22.27 -15.80 -20.24
C PRO A 595 -23.28 -16.87 -19.77
N ASP A 596 -22.80 -17.89 -19.05
CA ASP A 596 -23.62 -18.98 -18.51
C ASP A 596 -23.89 -18.84 -16.99
N GLY A 597 -23.61 -17.66 -16.43
CA GLY A 597 -23.64 -17.42 -14.99
C GLY A 597 -25.02 -17.06 -14.46
N SER A 598 -25.52 -17.82 -13.48
CA SER A 598 -26.76 -17.45 -12.77
C SER A 598 -26.59 -16.19 -11.91
N SER A 599 -27.55 -15.26 -12.00
CA SER A 599 -27.64 -14.07 -11.14
C SER A 599 -28.00 -14.39 -9.69
N VAL A 600 -28.51 -15.61 -9.42
CA VAL A 600 -28.85 -16.07 -8.08
C VAL A 600 -27.64 -16.01 -7.16
N ILE A 601 -26.46 -16.46 -7.64
CA ILE A 601 -25.22 -16.43 -6.84
C ILE A 601 -24.88 -14.98 -6.46
N SER A 602 -25.02 -14.05 -7.40
CA SER A 602 -24.73 -12.63 -7.18
C SER A 602 -25.63 -12.04 -6.09
N TRP A 603 -26.95 -12.31 -6.15
CA TRP A 603 -27.89 -11.86 -5.13
C TRP A 603 -27.68 -12.53 -3.76
N VAL A 604 -27.32 -13.82 -3.74
CA VAL A 604 -26.97 -14.52 -2.49
C VAL A 604 -25.74 -13.87 -1.84
N CYS A 605 -24.69 -13.60 -2.62
CA CYS A 605 -23.50 -12.90 -2.13
C CYS A 605 -23.84 -11.51 -1.59
N ILE A 606 -24.69 -10.73 -2.29
CA ILE A 606 -25.13 -9.42 -1.81
C ILE A 606 -25.93 -9.55 -0.50
N ALA A 607 -26.88 -10.49 -0.43
CA ALA A 607 -27.69 -10.70 0.75
C ALA A 607 -26.83 -11.09 1.97
N VAL A 608 -25.93 -12.06 1.82
CA VAL A 608 -24.97 -12.44 2.88
C VAL A 608 -24.13 -11.24 3.29
N GLY A 609 -23.62 -10.51 2.31
CA GLY A 609 -22.84 -9.29 2.48
C GLY A 609 -23.54 -8.27 3.38
N LEU A 610 -24.77 -7.90 3.02
CA LEU A 610 -25.60 -6.91 3.72
C LEU A 610 -26.07 -7.38 5.10
N LEU A 611 -26.41 -8.66 5.25
CA LEU A 611 -26.84 -9.23 6.54
C LEU A 611 -25.74 -9.17 7.60
N LEU A 612 -24.47 -9.26 7.20
CA LEU A 612 -23.33 -9.19 8.10
C LEU A 612 -22.93 -7.74 8.45
N VAL A 613 -23.33 -6.73 7.68
CA VAL A 613 -23.06 -5.30 7.93
C VAL A 613 -23.42 -4.86 9.36
N PRO A 614 -24.66 -5.05 9.85
CA PRO A 614 -25.00 -4.65 11.21
C PRO A 614 -24.21 -5.42 12.28
N VAL A 615 -23.77 -6.65 11.99
CA VAL A 615 -23.00 -7.48 12.93
C VAL A 615 -21.61 -6.89 13.16
N TRP A 616 -20.83 -6.72 12.09
CA TRP A 616 -19.47 -6.20 12.25
C TRP A 616 -19.44 -4.71 12.58
N LEU A 617 -20.46 -3.92 12.19
CA LEU A 617 -20.57 -2.51 12.62
C LEU A 617 -20.76 -2.40 14.14
N ARG A 618 -21.61 -3.25 14.72
CA ARG A 618 -21.79 -3.30 16.19
C ARG A 618 -20.48 -3.68 16.89
N ILE A 619 -19.75 -4.66 16.38
CA ILE A 619 -18.45 -5.05 16.92
C ILE A 619 -17.44 -3.89 16.81
N ALA A 620 -17.35 -3.26 15.64
CA ALA A 620 -16.39 -2.18 15.40
C ALA A 620 -16.65 -0.93 16.25
N MET A 621 -17.93 -0.62 16.52
CA MET A 621 -18.37 0.58 17.23
C MET A 621 -18.67 0.34 18.72
N GLY A 622 -18.71 -0.91 19.16
CA GLY A 622 -19.07 -1.30 20.52
C GLY A 622 -18.02 -0.89 21.54
N HIS A 623 -18.48 -0.34 22.66
CA HIS A 623 -17.61 0.03 23.79
C HIS A 623 -16.93 -1.18 24.42
N GLU A 624 -17.56 -2.36 24.41
CA GLU A 624 -16.96 -3.62 24.88
C GLU A 624 -15.69 -4.01 24.12
N PHE A 625 -15.58 -3.56 22.86
CA PHE A 625 -14.42 -3.77 22.02
C PHE A 625 -13.35 -2.69 22.23
N ASP A 626 -13.65 -1.65 23.00
CA ASP A 626 -12.72 -0.58 23.40
C ASP A 626 -12.32 -0.67 24.89
N SER A 627 -13.16 -1.29 25.72
CA SER A 627 -12.85 -1.64 27.10
C SER A 627 -11.87 -2.81 27.12
N ASP A 628 -10.66 -2.55 27.62
CA ASP A 628 -9.68 -3.60 27.82
C ASP A 628 -10.24 -4.61 28.86
N PRO A 629 -10.10 -5.92 28.65
CA PRO A 629 -10.58 -6.97 29.56
C PRO A 629 -9.78 -7.07 30.88
N GLU A 630 -9.41 -5.94 31.48
CA GLU A 630 -8.58 -5.82 32.69
C GLU A 630 -9.33 -6.01 34.03
N ASP A 631 -10.61 -6.37 34.02
CA ASP A 631 -11.35 -6.61 35.28
C ASP A 631 -11.22 -8.05 35.83
N GLU A 632 -10.40 -8.93 35.23
CA GLU A 632 -10.10 -10.26 35.79
C GLU A 632 -8.69 -10.29 36.41
N PRO A 633 -8.55 -9.93 37.70
CA PRO A 633 -7.29 -10.09 38.43
C PRO A 633 -6.88 -11.57 38.50
N LEU A 634 -5.59 -11.83 38.73
CA LEU A 634 -5.10 -13.17 39.03
C LEU A 634 -5.91 -13.76 40.21
N PRO A 635 -6.37 -15.03 40.13
CA PRO A 635 -6.86 -15.74 41.30
C PRO A 635 -5.81 -15.70 42.41
N ASP A 636 -6.22 -15.47 43.67
CA ASP A 636 -5.32 -15.26 44.82
C ASP A 636 -4.25 -16.35 44.99
N GLU A 637 -4.48 -17.56 44.48
CA GLU A 637 -3.53 -18.69 44.53
C GLU A 637 -2.35 -18.58 43.53
N MET A 638 -2.38 -17.65 42.57
CA MET A 638 -1.33 -17.44 41.56
C MET A 638 -0.55 -16.12 41.74
N ALA A 639 -0.86 -15.35 42.78
CA ALA A 639 -0.01 -14.24 43.21
C ALA A 639 1.34 -14.84 43.67
N THR A 640 2.42 -14.50 42.98
CA THR A 640 3.77 -14.83 43.45
C THR A 640 3.91 -14.36 44.90
N PRO A 641 4.40 -15.19 45.84
CA PRO A 641 4.70 -14.71 47.17
C PRO A 641 5.71 -13.59 47.01
N GLU A 642 5.33 -12.37 47.40
CA GLU A 642 6.30 -11.33 47.64
C GLU A 642 7.36 -11.91 48.56
N SER A 643 8.63 -11.80 48.16
CA SER A 643 9.76 -12.19 48.98
C SER A 643 9.84 -11.23 50.17
N SER A 644 9.01 -11.47 51.18
CA SER A 644 9.15 -10.93 52.50
C SER A 644 10.17 -11.78 53.26
N THR A 645 11.43 -11.36 53.29
CA THR A 645 12.32 -11.61 54.43
C THR A 645 13.51 -10.65 54.35
N SER A 646 13.47 -9.68 55.27
CA SER A 646 14.57 -9.01 56.00
C SER A 646 15.88 -8.69 55.30
#